data_AF-A0A409X0L8-F1
#
_entry.id   AF-A0A409X0L8-F1
#
_cell.length_a   1.000
_cell.length_b   1.000
_cell.length_c   1.000
_cell.angle_alpha   90.00
_cell.angle_beta   90.00
_cell.angle_gamma   90.00
#
_symmetry.space_group_name_H-M   'P 1'
#
loop_
_entity.id
_entity.type
_entity.pdbx_description
1 polymer ?
#
loop_
_entity_poly.entity_id
_entity_poly.type
_entity_poly.pdbx_seq_one_letter_code
_entity_poly.pdbx_strand_id
1 'polypeptide(L)'
;MLYWIRRSVQTKFKSLKQAVRLTTWRAQRRLLSKSKLARTSQCVHTTSKSTICFDKAVIIPSLPGVSQAQLPDPPCPHLLLCNQVPTDAEAELILDAITQAQEEAARLTATFSQRRNTESQSKDDHDHAQEEAARLTATFSQRRNTESQSKDDHDHGGQTSHAWKLAMTHKIDQANIFIRQHQGLLSAIRQLPAEILQEIFLHVAHCHLNHHDLQWRLDLNEHPSLALSQACGSWRTIALNMPPLWGHLPTIRLSRSLMTTRLQMQYLHELLRRSTGTLLDLCIDATHFYPVQADKHHHPTVELLCQHAELWETAAIKLNVCVLGGLRSIKGRLTALKSLTLSASIPPLMLPPDSIDFFEEAPQLTFVHIATPFPQEIPFPFAQLKHYKERFNFEELQITRAMRSPVLETLTMIVLTDEFAFPTLTLPCLVQLHAEFPYRLRFNHANVGCFDNLTLPSIQDIRIITREKNMAPTLWRMLKNSSPCLALKTLAICFESIDPGQLTSLLQLAPALVHLSATLQLNSEIDIRNLAGAGLSGRPHPPLVPLLETCEFFHDDDNPADVSIALNTLASFRCEPQAPPQSLETFASNINLPLILPFEGPWPIRHLKSLSISFSGPESPRLQTQHRRLEDWSFTVTSFDLGILRDALVAKLPDLLYHGYHEQGGIRSRSENDKVGKILAGIDAIRVDHARDIYASDALYALKSIATCQCPGTKNGALARKILDKWSSITEDPDALKHRHWARQGDRSLVYIPNDSDGVNSDRRAGVSVLAPDLAASSPSAV
;
A
#
# COMPACT_ATOMS: atom_id res chain seq x y z
N MET A 1 11.11 29.03 -37.09
CA MET A 1 11.06 28.64 -35.66
C MET A 1 10.61 27.19 -35.45
N LEU A 2 9.45 26.76 -35.98
CA LEU A 2 8.95 25.37 -35.86
C LEU A 2 9.89 24.27 -36.39
N TYR A 3 10.64 24.54 -37.47
CA TYR A 3 11.65 23.60 -38.00
C TYR A 3 12.80 23.32 -37.00
N TRP A 4 13.25 24.35 -36.28
CA TRP A 4 14.32 24.23 -35.28
C TRP A 4 13.83 23.51 -34.01
N ILE A 5 12.57 23.71 -33.62
CA ILE A 5 11.94 22.96 -32.52
C ILE A 5 11.83 21.48 -32.90
N ARG A 6 11.37 21.16 -34.12
CA ARG A 6 11.26 19.77 -34.60
C ARG A 6 12.62 19.05 -34.66
N ARG A 7 13.67 19.77 -35.09
CA ARG A 7 15.05 19.23 -35.14
C ARG A 7 15.64 19.02 -33.75
N SER A 8 15.39 19.92 -32.80
CA SER A 8 15.81 19.82 -31.39
C SER A 8 15.11 18.67 -30.66
N VAL A 9 13.82 18.45 -30.92
CA VAL A 9 13.08 17.31 -30.38
C VAL A 9 13.60 15.99 -30.95
N GLN A 10 13.89 15.92 -32.26
CA GLN A 10 14.44 14.71 -32.88
C GLN A 10 15.83 14.35 -32.35
N THR A 11 16.72 15.32 -32.09
CA THR A 11 18.06 15.05 -31.55
C THR A 11 17.99 14.59 -30.10
N LYS A 12 17.13 15.22 -29.28
CA LYS A 12 16.87 14.77 -27.90
C LYS A 12 16.25 13.38 -27.84
N PHE A 13 15.33 13.05 -28.75
CA PHE A 13 14.70 11.73 -28.82
C PHE A 13 15.68 10.63 -29.26
N LYS A 14 16.61 10.94 -30.17
CA LYS A 14 17.70 10.03 -30.56
C LYS A 14 18.68 9.77 -29.40
N SER A 15 19.03 10.81 -28.64
CA SER A 15 19.88 10.69 -27.44
C SER A 15 19.21 9.84 -26.36
N LEU A 16 17.91 10.06 -26.11
CA LEU A 16 17.12 9.27 -25.16
C LEU A 16 17.02 7.80 -25.58
N LYS A 17 16.78 7.51 -26.87
CA LYS A 17 16.79 6.13 -27.39
C LYS A 17 18.15 5.44 -27.22
N GLN A 18 19.25 6.17 -27.38
CA GLN A 18 20.60 5.62 -27.15
C GLN A 18 20.87 5.37 -25.67
N ALA A 19 20.46 6.28 -24.78
CA ALA A 19 20.57 6.12 -23.34
C ALA A 19 19.77 4.91 -22.84
N VAL A 20 18.53 4.75 -23.31
CA VAL A 20 17.66 3.60 -22.98
C VAL A 20 18.25 2.29 -23.49
N ARG A 21 18.81 2.26 -24.70
CA ARG A 21 19.51 1.07 -25.22
C ARG A 21 20.75 0.73 -24.39
N LEU A 22 21.50 1.73 -23.92
CA LEU A 22 22.68 1.52 -23.09
C LEU A 22 22.31 0.99 -21.70
N THR A 23 21.21 1.48 -21.10
CA THR A 23 20.73 1.02 -19.79
C THR A 23 20.13 -0.38 -19.87
N THR A 24 19.34 -0.69 -20.89
CA THR A 24 18.84 -2.08 -21.12
C THR A 24 20.00 -3.04 -21.37
N TRP A 25 20.99 -2.68 -22.18
CA TRP A 25 22.16 -3.53 -22.40
C TRP A 25 22.97 -3.74 -21.11
N ARG A 26 23.15 -2.71 -20.28
CA ARG A 26 23.81 -2.84 -18.96
C ARG A 26 23.00 -3.72 -17.99
N ALA A 27 21.68 -3.61 -17.97
CA ALA A 27 20.81 -4.45 -17.14
C ALA A 27 20.85 -5.92 -17.59
N GLN A 28 20.81 -6.17 -18.90
CA GLN A 28 20.88 -7.51 -19.48
C GLN A 28 22.25 -8.16 -19.23
N ARG A 29 23.34 -7.38 -19.29
CA ARG A 29 24.70 -7.83 -18.95
C ARG A 29 24.85 -8.14 -17.45
N ARG A 30 24.17 -7.41 -16.57
CA ARG A 30 24.11 -7.70 -15.12
C ARG A 30 23.30 -8.96 -14.81
N LEU A 31 22.22 -9.23 -15.54
CA LEU A 31 21.46 -10.48 -15.40
C LEU A 31 22.27 -11.70 -15.87
N LEU A 32 22.99 -11.55 -16.98
CA LEU A 32 23.89 -12.60 -17.49
C LEU A 32 25.13 -12.81 -16.59
N SER A 33 25.63 -11.76 -15.93
CA SER A 33 26.71 -11.92 -14.93
C SER A 33 26.20 -12.57 -13.65
N LYS A 34 24.99 -12.22 -13.18
CA LYS A 34 24.36 -12.86 -12.02
C LYS A 34 24.03 -14.33 -12.26
N SER A 35 23.57 -14.71 -13.46
CA SER A 35 23.30 -16.12 -13.79
C SER A 35 24.59 -16.93 -13.94
N LYS A 36 25.67 -16.33 -14.49
CA LYS A 36 27.00 -16.95 -14.49
C LYS A 36 27.55 -17.09 -13.06
N LEU A 37 27.42 -16.07 -12.21
CA LEU A 37 27.81 -16.13 -10.80
C LEU A 37 26.97 -17.11 -9.99
N ALA A 38 25.67 -17.27 -10.28
CA ALA A 38 24.82 -18.27 -9.63
C ALA A 38 25.20 -19.69 -10.06
N ARG A 39 25.54 -19.91 -11.34
CA ARG A 39 26.01 -21.22 -11.84
C ARG A 39 27.42 -21.57 -11.36
N THR A 40 28.35 -20.61 -11.32
CA THR A 40 29.67 -20.85 -10.72
C THR A 40 29.58 -20.98 -9.21
N SER A 41 28.72 -20.22 -8.52
CA SER A 41 28.45 -20.39 -7.09
C SER A 41 27.86 -21.77 -6.82
N GLN A 42 26.87 -22.23 -7.57
CA GLN A 42 26.25 -23.55 -7.39
C GLN A 42 27.22 -24.70 -7.71
N CYS A 43 28.05 -24.57 -8.75
CA CYS A 43 29.08 -25.56 -9.11
C CYS A 43 30.24 -25.59 -8.09
N VAL A 44 30.66 -24.42 -7.59
CA VAL A 44 31.63 -24.32 -6.48
C VAL A 44 31.00 -24.87 -5.19
N HIS A 45 29.70 -24.68 -4.95
CA HIS A 45 29.03 -25.20 -3.75
C HIS A 45 28.85 -26.72 -3.76
N THR A 46 28.61 -27.34 -4.92
CA THR A 46 28.48 -28.81 -5.04
C THR A 46 29.84 -29.50 -4.97
N THR A 47 30.86 -28.92 -5.61
CA THR A 47 32.23 -29.47 -5.59
C THR A 47 32.91 -29.23 -4.24
N SER A 48 32.66 -28.08 -3.59
CA SER A 48 33.13 -27.80 -2.23
C SER A 48 32.42 -28.67 -1.18
N LYS A 49 31.12 -28.96 -1.33
CA LYS A 49 30.41 -29.87 -0.41
C LYS A 49 30.90 -31.32 -0.49
N SER A 50 31.25 -31.86 -1.67
CA SER A 50 31.69 -33.26 -1.75
C SER A 50 33.10 -33.47 -1.20
N THR A 51 34.03 -32.54 -1.45
CA THR A 51 35.41 -32.64 -0.92
C THR A 51 35.47 -32.29 0.57
N ILE A 52 34.64 -31.36 1.06
CA ILE A 52 34.57 -31.01 2.49
C ILE A 52 33.82 -32.06 3.32
N CYS A 53 32.87 -32.82 2.75
CA CYS A 53 32.18 -33.88 3.51
C CYS A 53 33.04 -35.12 3.75
N PHE A 54 33.97 -35.46 2.83
CA PHE A 54 34.85 -36.62 2.99
C PHE A 54 35.91 -36.42 4.07
N ASP A 55 36.54 -35.24 4.15
CA ASP A 55 37.55 -34.94 5.18
C ASP A 55 36.92 -34.62 6.57
N LYS A 56 35.67 -34.15 6.62
CA LYS A 56 34.97 -33.87 7.89
C LYS A 56 34.49 -35.13 8.61
N ALA A 57 34.21 -36.22 7.90
CA ALA A 57 33.72 -37.46 8.51
C ALA A 57 34.77 -38.13 9.43
N VAL A 58 36.07 -37.85 9.22
CA VAL A 58 37.17 -38.49 9.96
C VAL A 58 37.67 -37.64 11.14
N ILE A 59 37.59 -36.31 11.08
CA ILE A 59 38.17 -35.41 12.10
C ILE A 59 37.16 -35.00 13.20
N ILE A 60 35.85 -35.02 12.91
CA ILE A 60 34.81 -34.55 13.84
C ILE A 60 34.57 -35.49 15.05
N PRO A 61 34.67 -36.84 14.97
CA PRO A 61 34.34 -37.73 16.10
C PRO A 61 35.30 -37.64 17.30
N SER A 62 36.50 -37.08 17.13
CA SER A 62 37.54 -37.06 18.17
C SER A 62 37.59 -35.76 18.99
N LEU A 63 36.71 -34.78 18.73
CA LEU A 63 36.68 -33.53 19.49
C LEU A 63 35.92 -33.70 20.82
N PRO A 64 36.58 -33.50 21.98
CA PRO A 64 35.96 -33.63 23.30
C PRO A 64 34.72 -32.74 23.44
N GLY A 65 33.60 -33.33 23.85
CA GLY A 65 32.31 -32.65 24.04
C GLY A 65 31.39 -32.58 22.82
N VAL A 66 31.92 -32.67 21.59
CA VAL A 66 31.09 -32.68 20.36
C VAL A 66 30.61 -34.08 19.99
N SER A 67 31.40 -35.11 20.31
CA SER A 67 31.11 -36.52 20.03
C SER A 67 30.04 -37.14 20.92
N GLN A 68 29.75 -36.53 22.08
CA GLN A 68 28.72 -36.99 23.02
C GLN A 68 27.32 -36.43 22.68
N ALA A 69 27.22 -35.47 21.76
CA ALA A 69 25.95 -34.89 21.35
C ALA A 69 25.21 -35.83 20.38
N GLN A 70 24.31 -36.64 20.94
CA GLN A 70 23.37 -37.47 20.20
C GLN A 70 21.99 -36.81 20.22
N LEU A 71 21.47 -36.49 19.04
CA LEU A 71 20.06 -36.12 18.91
C LEU A 71 19.22 -37.39 19.06
N PRO A 72 18.02 -37.30 19.65
CA PRO A 72 17.12 -38.46 19.72
C PRO A 72 16.78 -38.94 18.31
N ASP A 73 16.60 -40.24 18.15
CA ASP A 73 16.04 -40.79 16.91
C ASP A 73 14.61 -40.24 16.72
N PRO A 74 14.17 -39.97 15.47
CA PRO A 74 12.82 -39.49 15.22
C PRO A 74 11.80 -40.50 15.78
N PRO A 75 10.93 -40.12 16.74
CA PRO A 75 10.06 -41.09 17.42
C PRO A 75 9.03 -41.71 16.46
N CYS A 76 8.62 -40.96 15.43
CA CYS A 76 7.62 -41.36 14.46
C CYS A 76 8.13 -41.10 13.03
N PRO A 77 9.10 -41.87 12.51
CA PRO A 77 9.76 -41.57 11.24
C PRO A 77 8.80 -41.63 10.05
N HIS A 78 7.71 -42.39 10.16
CA HIS A 78 6.69 -42.47 9.12
C HIS A 78 5.92 -41.15 8.96
N LEU A 79 5.72 -40.36 10.02
CA LEU A 79 5.05 -39.04 9.97
C LEU A 79 5.90 -37.97 9.27
N LEU A 80 7.21 -38.18 9.15
CA LEU A 80 8.09 -37.34 8.33
C LEU A 80 7.95 -37.65 6.83
N LEU A 81 7.42 -38.84 6.50
CA LEU A 81 7.25 -39.32 5.13
C LEU A 81 5.80 -39.25 4.65
N CYS A 82 4.83 -39.15 5.57
CA CYS A 82 3.40 -39.05 5.27
C CYS A 82 2.77 -37.77 5.86
N ASN A 83 1.52 -37.47 5.47
CA ASN A 83 0.75 -36.35 6.05
C ASN A 83 -0.33 -36.87 7.01
N GLN A 84 -0.10 -37.99 7.68
CA GLN A 84 -1.02 -38.46 8.72
C GLN A 84 -0.94 -37.53 9.92
N VAL A 85 -2.10 -37.29 10.55
CA VAL A 85 -2.16 -36.57 11.82
C VAL A 85 -1.56 -37.49 12.88
N PRO A 86 -0.61 -37.01 13.70
CA PRO A 86 -0.12 -37.81 14.82
C PRO A 86 -1.31 -38.16 15.73
N THR A 87 -1.37 -39.41 16.16
CA THR A 87 -2.23 -39.80 17.27
C THR A 87 -1.79 -39.08 18.55
N ASP A 88 -2.66 -38.98 19.55
CA ASP A 88 -2.32 -38.30 20.81
C ASP A 88 -1.05 -38.88 21.46
N ALA A 89 -0.89 -40.20 21.43
CA ALA A 89 0.31 -40.89 21.93
C ALA A 89 1.58 -40.56 21.11
N GLU A 90 1.47 -40.48 19.78
CA GLU A 90 2.59 -40.06 18.93
C GLU A 90 2.94 -38.59 19.13
N ALA A 91 1.93 -37.73 19.36
CA ALA A 91 2.14 -36.32 19.65
C ALA A 91 2.92 -36.12 20.96
N GLU A 92 2.60 -36.90 22.01
CA GLU A 92 3.37 -36.93 23.26
C GLU A 92 4.82 -37.34 23.02
N LEU A 93 5.06 -38.43 22.27
CA LEU A 93 6.43 -38.87 21.95
C LEU A 93 7.22 -37.81 21.14
N ILE A 94 6.55 -37.10 20.23
CA ILE A 94 7.15 -36.01 19.46
C ILE A 94 7.49 -34.82 20.38
N LEU A 95 6.62 -34.46 21.32
CA LEU A 95 6.87 -33.39 22.30
C LEU A 95 8.07 -33.72 23.19
N ASP A 96 8.17 -34.96 23.67
CA ASP A 96 9.31 -35.42 24.46
C ASP A 96 10.62 -35.33 23.67
N ALA A 97 10.62 -35.78 22.40
CA ALA A 97 11.79 -35.68 21.53
C ALA A 97 12.18 -34.22 21.22
N ILE A 98 11.21 -33.32 21.07
CA ILE A 98 11.47 -31.88 20.90
C ILE A 98 12.12 -31.31 22.16
N THR A 99 11.60 -31.64 23.34
CA THR A 99 12.13 -31.18 24.64
C THR A 99 13.59 -31.62 24.80
N GLN A 100 13.90 -32.90 24.54
CA GLN A 100 15.26 -33.44 24.59
C GLN A 100 16.20 -32.71 23.60
N ALA A 101 15.75 -32.46 22.37
CA ALA A 101 16.53 -31.74 21.38
C ALA A 101 16.77 -30.26 21.75
N GLN A 102 15.79 -29.62 22.41
CA GLN A 102 15.91 -28.24 22.91
C GLN A 102 16.90 -28.15 24.08
N GLU A 103 16.83 -29.08 25.02
CA GLU A 103 17.80 -29.20 26.12
C GLU A 103 19.22 -29.39 25.59
N GLU A 104 19.39 -30.25 24.59
CA GLU A 104 20.69 -30.47 23.96
C GLU A 104 21.19 -29.23 23.21
N ALA A 105 20.33 -28.55 22.44
CA ALA A 105 20.69 -27.29 21.77
C ALA A 105 21.10 -26.19 22.77
N ALA A 106 20.40 -26.09 23.90
CA ALA A 106 20.72 -25.15 24.98
C ALA A 106 22.06 -25.50 25.65
N ARG A 107 22.28 -26.78 25.96
CA ARG A 107 23.56 -27.29 26.51
C ARG A 107 24.73 -26.99 25.57
N LEU A 108 24.55 -27.21 24.27
CA LEU A 108 25.54 -26.90 23.25
C LEU A 108 25.83 -25.39 23.17
N THR A 109 24.79 -24.55 23.19
CA THR A 109 24.92 -23.09 23.15
C THR A 109 25.62 -22.54 24.40
N ALA A 110 25.31 -23.09 25.58
CA ALA A 110 25.98 -22.74 26.83
C ALA A 110 27.48 -23.12 26.78
N THR A 111 27.79 -24.32 26.31
CA THR A 111 29.19 -24.78 26.14
C THR A 111 29.95 -23.88 25.15
N PHE A 112 29.30 -23.49 24.05
CA PHE A 112 29.85 -22.56 23.06
C PHE A 112 30.17 -21.19 23.67
N SER A 113 29.26 -20.67 24.50
CA SER A 113 29.38 -19.36 25.14
C SER A 113 30.45 -19.38 26.24
N GLN A 114 30.48 -20.43 27.06
CA GLN A 114 31.49 -20.62 28.10
C GLN A 114 32.90 -20.65 27.50
N ARG A 115 33.10 -21.42 26.42
CA ARG A 115 34.41 -21.50 25.77
C ARG A 115 34.83 -20.18 25.13
N ARG A 116 33.89 -19.45 24.53
CA ARG A 116 34.14 -18.12 23.98
C ARG A 116 34.59 -17.15 25.07
N ASN A 117 33.96 -17.19 26.25
CA ASN A 117 34.36 -16.36 27.39
C ASN A 117 35.75 -16.74 27.91
N THR A 118 36.09 -18.04 27.97
CA THR A 118 37.45 -18.47 28.37
C THR A 118 38.50 -18.09 27.34
N GLU A 119 38.19 -18.13 26.04
CA GLU A 119 39.09 -17.66 24.98
C GLU A 119 39.29 -16.15 25.04
N SER A 120 38.25 -15.37 25.34
CA SER A 120 38.34 -13.92 25.56
C SER A 120 39.17 -13.59 26.80
N GLN A 121 38.92 -14.24 27.94
CA GLN A 121 39.68 -14.02 29.17
C GLN A 121 41.16 -14.38 28.99
N SER A 122 41.44 -15.54 28.37
CA SER A 122 42.83 -15.95 28.08
C SER A 122 43.52 -14.98 27.13
N LYS A 123 42.78 -14.34 26.22
CA LYS A 123 43.33 -13.34 25.31
C LYS A 123 43.61 -12.03 26.05
N ASP A 124 42.70 -11.58 26.91
CA ASP A 124 42.90 -10.37 27.72
C ASP A 124 44.06 -10.55 28.71
N ASP A 125 44.19 -11.74 29.32
CA ASP A 125 45.31 -12.08 30.19
C ASP A 125 46.63 -12.17 29.40
N HIS A 126 46.60 -12.68 28.16
CA HIS A 126 47.76 -12.72 27.28
C HIS A 126 48.17 -11.32 26.79
N ASP A 127 47.21 -10.50 26.36
CA ASP A 127 47.44 -9.12 25.93
C ASP A 127 47.94 -8.27 27.11
N HIS A 128 47.42 -8.47 28.33
CA HIS A 128 47.92 -7.84 29.55
C HIS A 128 49.34 -8.32 29.90
N ALA A 129 49.62 -9.62 29.84
CA ALA A 129 50.97 -10.16 30.07
C ALA A 129 51.96 -9.68 29.00
N GLN A 130 51.51 -9.50 27.76
CA GLN A 130 52.32 -8.98 26.66
C GLN A 130 52.55 -7.47 26.80
N GLU A 131 51.57 -6.71 27.29
CA GLU A 131 51.71 -5.29 27.63
C GLU A 131 52.64 -5.10 28.85
N GLU A 132 52.53 -5.95 29.87
CA GLU A 132 53.42 -5.93 31.04
C GLU A 132 54.85 -6.36 30.67
N ALA A 133 55.01 -7.39 29.84
CA ALA A 133 56.29 -7.77 29.26
C ALA A 133 56.87 -6.67 28.37
N ALA A 134 56.04 -5.96 27.59
CA ALA A 134 56.47 -4.80 26.81
C ALA A 134 56.88 -3.62 27.71
N ARG A 135 56.19 -3.38 28.84
CA ARG A 135 56.59 -2.40 29.86
C ARG A 135 57.92 -2.76 30.52
N LEU A 136 58.13 -4.02 30.88
CA LEU A 136 59.38 -4.50 31.47
C LEU A 136 60.52 -4.48 30.44
N THR A 137 60.25 -4.82 29.17
CA THR A 137 61.23 -4.74 28.06
C THR A 137 61.56 -3.28 27.71
N ALA A 138 60.61 -2.35 27.83
CA ALA A 138 60.85 -0.91 27.71
C ALA A 138 61.73 -0.36 28.85
N THR A 139 61.79 -1.04 30.00
CA THR A 139 62.68 -0.68 31.12
C THR A 139 64.08 -1.29 30.96
N PHE A 140 64.21 -2.35 30.16
CA PHE A 140 65.48 -3.02 29.83
C PHE A 140 65.72 -3.01 28.31
N SER A 141 65.96 -1.83 27.74
CA SER A 141 66.40 -1.69 26.34
C SER A 141 67.46 -0.61 26.17
N GLN A 142 68.64 -0.82 26.76
CA GLN A 142 69.90 -0.39 26.16
C GLN A 142 70.92 -1.54 26.23
N ARG A 143 70.71 -2.62 25.47
CA ARG A 143 71.76 -3.31 24.71
C ARG A 143 71.27 -4.56 23.96
N ARG A 144 71.69 -4.57 22.69
CA ARG A 144 71.99 -5.70 21.78
C ARG A 144 70.86 -6.37 20.98
N ASN A 145 71.02 -6.17 19.67
CA ASN A 145 70.72 -7.11 18.60
C ASN A 145 71.33 -8.50 18.86
N THR A 146 70.58 -9.53 18.50
CA THR A 146 70.84 -10.62 17.55
C THR A 146 70.37 -11.93 18.14
N GLU A 147 69.23 -12.45 17.69
CA GLU A 147 69.06 -13.87 17.42
C GLU A 147 67.79 -14.09 16.60
N SER A 148 67.98 -14.72 15.44
CA SER A 148 66.96 -15.18 14.53
C SER A 148 66.91 -16.70 14.66
N GLN A 149 65.83 -17.28 15.16
CA GLN A 149 65.36 -18.63 14.78
C GLN A 149 64.18 -19.08 15.67
N SER A 150 63.30 -19.86 15.06
CA SER A 150 62.06 -20.48 15.59
C SER A 150 60.80 -19.61 15.58
N LYS A 151 60.07 -19.64 14.44
CA LYS A 151 58.76 -18.99 14.26
C LYS A 151 57.75 -19.91 13.54
N ASP A 152 57.86 -21.23 13.69
CA ASP A 152 57.02 -22.19 12.94
C ASP A 152 56.08 -23.06 13.80
N ASP A 153 56.09 -22.94 15.14
CA ASP A 153 55.26 -23.80 16.02
C ASP A 153 53.97 -23.15 16.59
N HIS A 154 53.61 -21.92 16.17
CA HIS A 154 52.45 -21.20 16.74
C HIS A 154 51.15 -21.22 15.92
N ASP A 155 51.12 -21.84 14.73
CA ASP A 155 49.92 -21.80 13.86
C ASP A 155 48.95 -22.98 14.05
N HIS A 156 49.30 -23.99 14.86
CA HIS A 156 48.44 -25.16 15.09
C HIS A 156 47.26 -24.90 16.05
N GLY A 157 47.33 -23.88 16.91
CA GLY A 157 46.27 -23.57 17.88
C GLY A 157 45.00 -22.95 17.24
N GLY A 158 45.16 -22.16 16.18
CA GLY A 158 44.04 -21.47 15.52
C GLY A 158 43.11 -22.39 14.74
N GLN A 159 43.67 -23.44 14.12
CA GLN A 159 42.90 -24.37 13.29
C GLN A 159 41.92 -25.24 14.11
N THR A 160 42.32 -25.67 15.30
CA THR A 160 41.48 -26.51 16.18
C THR A 160 40.31 -25.74 16.78
N SER A 161 40.49 -24.47 17.16
CA SER A 161 39.41 -23.59 17.64
C SER A 161 38.37 -23.33 16.54
N HIS A 162 38.81 -23.08 15.31
CA HIS A 162 37.90 -22.86 14.19
C HIS A 162 37.12 -24.13 13.80
N ALA A 163 37.79 -25.29 13.75
CA ALA A 163 37.13 -26.58 13.47
C ALA A 163 36.08 -26.93 14.53
N TRP A 164 36.38 -26.70 15.81
CA TRP A 164 35.43 -26.89 16.91
C TRP A 164 34.22 -25.95 16.80
N LYS A 165 34.45 -24.66 16.52
CA LYS A 165 33.37 -23.67 16.32
C LYS A 165 32.43 -24.11 15.21
N LEU A 166 32.96 -24.52 14.06
CA LEU A 166 32.16 -25.02 12.94
C LEU A 166 31.37 -26.28 13.29
N ALA A 167 31.99 -27.25 13.97
CA ALA A 167 31.32 -28.50 14.35
C ALA A 167 30.18 -28.24 15.35
N MET A 168 30.38 -27.31 16.29
CA MET A 168 29.38 -26.92 17.27
C MET A 168 28.19 -26.20 16.64
N THR A 169 28.45 -25.21 15.78
CA THR A 169 27.39 -24.52 15.04
C THR A 169 26.58 -25.50 14.19
N HIS A 170 27.26 -26.42 13.51
CA HIS A 170 26.57 -27.45 12.72
C HIS A 170 25.66 -28.37 13.57
N LYS A 171 26.11 -28.79 14.77
CA LYS A 171 25.29 -29.60 15.68
C LYS A 171 24.07 -28.83 16.22
N ILE A 172 24.25 -27.56 16.58
CA ILE A 172 23.15 -26.66 16.96
C ILE A 172 22.16 -26.51 15.80
N ASP A 173 22.66 -26.33 14.57
CA ASP A 173 21.82 -26.25 13.39
C ASP A 173 21.05 -27.56 13.14
N GLN A 174 21.68 -28.72 13.31
CA GLN A 174 21.00 -30.02 13.22
C GLN A 174 19.89 -30.17 14.27
N ALA A 175 20.14 -29.81 15.52
CA ALA A 175 19.13 -29.81 16.59
C ALA A 175 17.95 -28.90 16.23
N ASN A 176 18.25 -27.69 15.75
CA ASN A 176 17.23 -26.73 15.31
C ASN A 176 16.40 -27.23 14.11
N ILE A 177 17.04 -27.91 13.14
CA ILE A 177 16.34 -28.53 12.01
C ILE A 177 15.41 -29.64 12.53
N PHE A 178 15.89 -30.50 13.43
CA PHE A 178 15.10 -31.57 14.05
C PHE A 178 13.88 -30.99 14.78
N ILE A 179 14.09 -30.00 15.64
CA ILE A 179 13.02 -29.32 16.40
C ILE A 179 11.98 -28.76 15.43
N ARG A 180 12.40 -28.02 14.40
CA ARG A 180 11.47 -27.43 13.43
C ARG A 180 10.66 -28.48 12.66
N GLN A 181 11.29 -29.57 12.23
CA GLN A 181 10.61 -30.65 11.52
C GLN A 181 9.50 -31.27 12.37
N HIS A 182 9.80 -31.54 13.64
CA HIS A 182 8.88 -32.19 14.59
C HIS A 182 7.80 -31.23 15.10
N GLN A 183 8.13 -29.96 15.36
CA GLN A 183 7.13 -28.91 15.61
C GLN A 183 6.17 -28.73 14.43
N GLY A 184 6.67 -28.91 13.20
CA GLY A 184 5.85 -28.93 12.00
C GLY A 184 4.83 -30.06 11.97
N LEU A 185 5.13 -31.22 12.58
CA LEU A 185 4.18 -32.34 12.73
C LEU A 185 3.04 -32.01 13.69
N LEU A 186 3.36 -31.27 14.76
CA LEU A 186 2.42 -30.84 15.79
C LEU A 186 1.68 -29.54 15.44
N SER A 187 1.92 -28.97 14.26
CA SER A 187 1.26 -27.75 13.84
C SER A 187 -0.25 -27.95 13.79
N ALA A 188 -1.00 -27.04 14.42
CA ALA A 188 -2.46 -27.03 14.39
C ALA A 188 -3.03 -27.13 12.95
N ILE A 189 -2.31 -26.57 11.96
CA ILE A 189 -2.67 -26.65 10.55
C ILE A 189 -2.77 -28.08 10.01
N ARG A 190 -1.96 -29.01 10.53
CA ARG A 190 -2.03 -30.43 10.12
C ARG A 190 -3.20 -31.17 10.76
N GLN A 191 -3.70 -30.67 11.88
CA GLN A 191 -4.85 -31.23 12.59
C GLN A 191 -6.18 -30.74 12.04
N LEU A 192 -6.16 -29.72 11.16
CA LEU A 192 -7.38 -29.19 10.56
C LEU A 192 -8.03 -30.24 9.65
N PRO A 193 -9.34 -30.48 9.79
CA PRO A 193 -10.10 -31.26 8.83
C PRO A 193 -9.97 -30.69 7.43
N ALA A 194 -10.10 -31.56 6.42
CA ALA A 194 -9.97 -31.16 5.02
C ALA A 194 -10.98 -30.07 4.66
N GLU A 195 -12.18 -30.11 5.22
CA GLU A 195 -13.26 -29.14 5.02
C GLU A 195 -12.86 -27.74 5.49
N ILE A 196 -12.21 -27.65 6.65
CA ILE A 196 -11.72 -26.37 7.18
C ILE A 196 -10.59 -25.83 6.31
N LEU A 197 -9.69 -26.69 5.84
CA LEU A 197 -8.64 -26.30 4.90
C LEU A 197 -9.21 -25.84 3.56
N GLN A 198 -10.27 -26.48 3.05
CA GLN A 198 -10.97 -26.08 1.84
C GLN A 198 -11.56 -24.67 2.00
N GLU A 199 -12.26 -24.40 3.11
CA GLU A 199 -12.77 -23.05 3.42
C GLU A 199 -11.65 -22.01 3.52
N ILE A 200 -10.55 -22.34 4.20
CA ILE A 200 -9.37 -21.46 4.26
C ILE A 200 -8.83 -21.20 2.86
N PHE A 201 -8.71 -22.22 2.01
CA PHE A 201 -8.19 -22.07 0.65
C PHE A 201 -9.11 -21.20 -0.21
N LEU A 202 -10.42 -21.39 -0.10
CA LEU A 202 -11.40 -20.52 -0.75
C LEU A 202 -11.26 -19.10 -0.23
N HIS A 203 -11.19 -18.87 1.07
CA HIS A 203 -11.01 -17.54 1.63
C HIS A 203 -9.72 -16.88 1.15
N VAL A 204 -8.59 -17.59 1.14
CA VAL A 204 -7.32 -17.09 0.61
C VAL A 204 -7.47 -16.72 -0.86
N ALA A 205 -8.10 -17.60 -1.67
CA ALA A 205 -8.37 -17.30 -3.08
C ALA A 205 -9.24 -16.05 -3.24
N HIS A 206 -10.33 -15.92 -2.48
CA HIS A 206 -11.27 -14.79 -2.55
C HIS A 206 -10.70 -13.46 -2.01
N CYS A 207 -9.89 -13.49 -0.95
CA CYS A 207 -9.26 -12.29 -0.40
C CYS A 207 -8.39 -11.58 -1.45
N HIS A 208 -7.78 -12.32 -2.38
CA HIS A 208 -7.02 -11.74 -3.48
C HIS A 208 -7.90 -11.17 -4.61
N LEU A 209 -9.21 -11.47 -4.65
CA LEU A 209 -10.12 -11.06 -5.73
C LEU A 209 -10.89 -9.77 -5.42
N ASN A 210 -11.20 -9.51 -4.14
CA ASN A 210 -11.99 -8.36 -3.73
C ASN A 210 -11.28 -7.02 -3.96
N HIS A 211 -9.98 -7.04 -4.26
CA HIS A 211 -9.28 -5.88 -4.78
C HIS A 211 -9.68 -5.70 -6.26
N HIS A 212 -10.67 -4.84 -6.50
CA HIS A 212 -11.06 -4.35 -7.82
C HIS A 212 -9.94 -3.68 -8.61
N ASP A 213 -8.78 -3.49 -7.99
CA ASP A 213 -7.60 -2.94 -8.63
C ASP A 213 -6.82 -4.03 -9.39
N LEU A 214 -7.05 -4.05 -10.70
CA LEU A 214 -6.34 -4.88 -11.66
C LEU A 214 -4.81 -4.79 -11.55
N GLN A 215 -4.28 -3.69 -10.98
CA GLN A 215 -2.85 -3.53 -10.79
C GLN A 215 -2.26 -4.62 -9.90
N TRP A 216 -2.97 -5.01 -8.82
CA TRP A 216 -2.52 -6.07 -7.91
C TRP A 216 -2.46 -7.45 -8.58
N ARG A 217 -3.41 -7.75 -9.46
CA ARG A 217 -3.43 -9.03 -10.20
C ARG A 217 -2.22 -9.19 -11.11
N LEU A 218 -1.66 -8.10 -11.62
CA LEU A 218 -0.57 -8.12 -12.58
C LEU A 218 0.80 -8.39 -11.93
N ASP A 219 0.96 -8.04 -10.64
CA ASP A 219 2.25 -8.08 -9.94
C ASP A 219 2.51 -9.39 -9.20
N LEU A 220 1.46 -10.20 -8.96
CA LEU A 220 1.58 -11.51 -8.36
C LEU A 220 2.12 -12.52 -9.38
N ASN A 221 3.43 -12.77 -9.31
CA ASN A 221 4.07 -13.84 -10.08
C ASN A 221 3.67 -15.26 -9.61
N GLU A 222 3.00 -15.38 -8.46
CA GLU A 222 2.62 -16.66 -7.86
C GLU A 222 1.10 -16.78 -7.70
N HIS A 223 0.54 -17.85 -8.26
CA HIS A 223 -0.88 -18.16 -8.13
C HIS A 223 -1.16 -18.68 -6.72
N PRO A 224 -2.12 -18.10 -5.96
CA PRO A 224 -2.40 -18.52 -4.58
C PRO A 224 -2.65 -20.03 -4.46
N SER A 225 -3.46 -20.61 -5.36
CA SER A 225 -3.73 -22.06 -5.40
C SER A 225 -2.48 -22.92 -5.64
N LEU A 226 -1.50 -22.43 -6.42
CA LEU A 226 -0.22 -23.11 -6.55
C LEU A 226 0.57 -23.03 -5.26
N ALA A 227 0.68 -21.85 -4.63
CA ALA A 227 1.37 -21.67 -3.36
C ALA A 227 0.79 -22.58 -2.26
N LEU A 228 -0.54 -22.63 -2.15
CA LEU A 228 -1.26 -23.55 -1.25
C LEU A 228 -0.90 -25.01 -1.54
N SER A 229 -0.84 -25.40 -2.81
CA SER A 229 -0.45 -26.76 -3.21
C SER A 229 1.02 -27.12 -2.94
N GLN A 230 1.87 -26.16 -2.58
CA GLN A 230 3.28 -26.40 -2.24
C GLN A 230 3.55 -26.51 -0.73
N ALA A 231 2.57 -26.24 0.13
CA ALA A 231 2.79 -26.25 1.58
C ALA A 231 3.11 -27.66 2.13
N CYS A 232 2.25 -28.64 1.84
CA CYS A 232 2.46 -30.05 2.19
C CYS A 232 1.70 -30.97 1.23
N GLY A 233 1.89 -32.29 1.33
CA GLY A 233 1.21 -33.23 0.43
C GLY A 233 -0.31 -33.30 0.66
N SER A 234 -0.79 -33.12 1.90
CA SER A 234 -2.24 -33.06 2.21
C SER A 234 -2.88 -31.83 1.55
N TRP A 235 -2.29 -30.64 1.76
CA TRP A 235 -2.73 -29.40 1.13
C TRP A 235 -2.71 -29.48 -0.39
N ARG A 236 -1.70 -30.14 -0.97
CA ARG A 236 -1.65 -30.42 -2.40
C ARG A 236 -2.84 -31.25 -2.87
N THR A 237 -3.13 -32.37 -2.20
CA THR A 237 -4.26 -33.23 -2.56
C THR A 237 -5.58 -32.48 -2.45
N ILE A 238 -5.78 -31.72 -1.38
CA ILE A 238 -6.98 -30.89 -1.18
C ILE A 238 -7.09 -29.87 -2.31
N ALA A 239 -6.05 -29.05 -2.52
CA ALA A 239 -6.06 -27.99 -3.51
C ALA A 239 -6.28 -28.52 -4.94
N LEU A 240 -5.64 -29.64 -5.31
CA LEU A 240 -5.80 -30.26 -6.63
C LEU A 240 -7.21 -30.81 -6.87
N ASN A 241 -7.93 -31.20 -5.82
CA ASN A 241 -9.29 -31.73 -5.90
C ASN A 241 -10.38 -30.66 -5.70
N MET A 242 -10.02 -29.38 -5.66
CA MET A 242 -10.95 -28.26 -5.54
C MET A 242 -11.01 -27.44 -6.83
N PRO A 243 -11.90 -27.79 -7.78
CA PRO A 243 -12.08 -27.02 -9.01
C PRO A 243 -12.22 -25.50 -8.81
N PRO A 244 -12.95 -24.98 -7.79
CA PRO A 244 -13.12 -23.54 -7.62
C PRO A 244 -11.81 -22.77 -7.42
N LEU A 245 -10.78 -23.41 -6.84
CA LEU A 245 -9.45 -22.79 -6.69
C LEU A 245 -8.73 -22.57 -8.03
N TRP A 246 -9.15 -23.26 -9.08
CA TRP A 246 -8.54 -23.20 -10.42
C TRP A 246 -9.37 -22.37 -11.39
N GLY A 247 -10.56 -21.90 -11.00
CA GLY A 247 -11.40 -21.00 -11.81
C GLY A 247 -10.76 -19.62 -12.01
N HIS A 248 -9.91 -19.18 -11.08
CA HIS A 248 -9.13 -17.94 -11.20
C HIS A 248 -7.84 -18.23 -11.95
N LEU A 249 -7.72 -17.75 -13.19
CA LEU A 249 -6.53 -17.93 -13.99
C LEU A 249 -5.51 -16.81 -13.71
N PRO A 250 -4.20 -17.12 -13.69
CA PRO A 250 -3.17 -16.09 -13.55
C PRO A 250 -3.19 -15.14 -14.76
N THR A 251 -2.60 -13.95 -14.64
CA THR A 251 -2.48 -13.04 -15.80
C THR A 251 -1.73 -13.72 -16.95
N ILE A 252 -2.45 -13.89 -18.05
CA ILE A 252 -1.98 -14.52 -19.27
C ILE A 252 -1.29 -13.45 -20.11
N ARG A 253 0.02 -13.28 -19.86
CA ARG A 253 0.86 -12.38 -20.64
C ARG A 253 1.19 -13.03 -21.98
N LEU A 254 0.74 -12.42 -23.08
CA LEU A 254 1.01 -12.92 -24.42
C LEU A 254 2.46 -12.58 -24.81
N SER A 255 3.25 -13.61 -25.07
CA SER A 255 4.67 -13.50 -25.43
C SER A 255 4.87 -13.83 -26.90
N ARG A 256 5.93 -13.26 -27.51
CA ARG A 256 6.35 -13.62 -28.86
C ARG A 256 7.10 -14.94 -28.95
N SER A 257 7.65 -15.42 -27.84
CA SER A 257 8.51 -16.61 -27.87
C SER A 257 7.68 -17.88 -27.94
N LEU A 258 7.80 -18.62 -29.05
CA LEU A 258 7.13 -19.91 -29.26
C LEU A 258 7.36 -20.90 -28.12
N MET A 259 8.57 -20.94 -27.57
CA MET A 259 8.90 -21.81 -26.43
C MET A 259 8.11 -21.41 -25.17
N THR A 260 8.03 -20.09 -24.90
CA THR A 260 7.23 -19.60 -23.76
C THR A 260 5.74 -19.84 -23.97
N THR A 261 5.24 -19.64 -25.19
CA THR A 261 3.85 -19.91 -25.55
C THR A 261 3.51 -21.38 -25.38
N ARG A 262 4.38 -22.31 -25.79
CA ARG A 262 4.16 -23.75 -25.62
C ARG A 262 4.07 -24.16 -24.15
N LEU A 263 4.99 -23.67 -23.30
CA LEU A 263 4.94 -23.95 -21.86
C LEU A 263 3.71 -23.32 -21.20
N GLN A 264 3.38 -22.09 -21.57
CA GLN A 264 2.18 -21.40 -21.10
C GLN A 264 0.91 -22.16 -21.51
N MET A 265 0.85 -22.69 -22.73
CA MET A 265 -0.27 -23.52 -23.21
C MET A 265 -0.42 -24.81 -22.41
N GLN A 266 0.68 -25.52 -22.16
CA GLN A 266 0.64 -26.74 -21.33
C GLN A 266 0.15 -26.45 -19.92
N TYR A 267 0.65 -25.37 -19.34
CA TYR A 267 0.21 -24.91 -18.03
C TYR A 267 -1.28 -24.52 -18.03
N LEU A 268 -1.72 -23.75 -19.01
CA LEU A 268 -3.10 -23.29 -19.14
C LEU A 268 -4.07 -24.45 -19.38
N HIS A 269 -3.71 -25.43 -20.20
CA HIS A 269 -4.50 -26.66 -20.37
C HIS A 269 -4.71 -27.38 -19.05
N GLU A 270 -3.66 -27.48 -18.22
CA GLU A 270 -3.78 -28.12 -16.91
C GLU A 270 -4.67 -27.31 -15.95
N LEU A 271 -4.60 -25.98 -15.98
CA LEU A 271 -5.52 -25.13 -15.20
C LEU A 271 -6.97 -25.31 -15.65
N LEU A 272 -7.23 -25.22 -16.95
CA LEU A 272 -8.57 -25.38 -17.53
C LEU A 272 -9.16 -26.77 -17.27
N ARG A 273 -8.30 -27.80 -17.27
CA ARG A 273 -8.69 -29.18 -16.92
C ARG A 273 -9.11 -29.29 -15.45
N ARG A 274 -8.43 -28.57 -14.55
CA ARG A 274 -8.74 -28.57 -13.11
C ARG A 274 -9.93 -27.68 -12.77
N SER A 275 -10.17 -26.61 -13.51
CA SER A 275 -11.32 -25.72 -13.37
C SER A 275 -12.59 -26.27 -14.03
N THR A 276 -12.68 -27.59 -14.21
CA THR A 276 -13.81 -28.20 -14.92
C THR A 276 -15.11 -27.98 -14.15
N GLY A 277 -16.12 -27.46 -14.85
CA GLY A 277 -17.42 -27.14 -14.25
C GLY A 277 -17.45 -25.87 -13.39
N THR A 278 -16.35 -25.11 -13.32
CA THR A 278 -16.31 -23.84 -12.59
C THR A 278 -16.27 -22.65 -13.55
N LEU A 279 -16.87 -21.56 -13.12
CA LEU A 279 -16.77 -20.28 -13.82
C LEU A 279 -15.33 -19.77 -13.77
N LEU A 280 -14.93 -19.10 -14.85
CA LEU A 280 -13.59 -18.62 -15.08
C LEU A 280 -13.49 -17.13 -14.82
N ASP A 281 -12.44 -16.76 -14.10
CA ASP A 281 -11.99 -15.40 -13.91
C ASP A 281 -10.59 -15.26 -14.51
N LEU A 282 -10.46 -14.49 -15.58
CA LEU A 282 -9.23 -14.45 -16.37
C LEU A 282 -8.79 -13.03 -16.70
N CYS A 283 -7.47 -12.88 -16.80
CA CYS A 283 -6.83 -11.64 -17.24
C CYS A 283 -5.91 -11.93 -18.42
N ILE A 284 -6.19 -11.30 -19.57
CA ILE A 284 -5.37 -11.41 -20.79
C ILE A 284 -4.59 -10.11 -20.96
N ASP A 285 -3.26 -10.18 -20.94
CA ASP A 285 -2.39 -9.03 -21.16
C ASP A 285 -1.67 -9.16 -22.51
N ALA A 286 -2.13 -8.40 -23.50
CA ALA A 286 -1.54 -8.36 -24.84
C ALA A 286 -0.66 -7.11 -25.09
N THR A 287 -0.37 -6.32 -24.06
CA THR A 287 0.33 -5.02 -24.22
C THR A 287 1.69 -5.15 -24.89
N HIS A 288 2.40 -6.26 -24.65
CA HIS A 288 3.72 -6.52 -25.21
C HIS A 288 3.72 -7.38 -26.49
N PHE A 289 2.54 -7.79 -26.96
CA PHE A 289 2.41 -8.62 -28.15
C PHE A 289 2.17 -7.77 -29.40
N TYR A 290 3.26 -7.33 -30.05
CA TYR A 290 3.17 -6.75 -31.39
C TYR A 290 3.65 -7.78 -32.43
N PRO A 291 2.87 -8.19 -33.43
CA PRO A 291 3.36 -9.03 -34.50
C PRO A 291 4.33 -8.22 -35.35
N VAL A 292 5.49 -8.82 -35.64
CA VAL A 292 6.51 -8.21 -36.50
C VAL A 292 6.20 -8.48 -37.98
N GLN A 293 5.31 -9.43 -38.27
CA GLN A 293 4.97 -9.90 -39.60
C GLN A 293 3.45 -10.01 -39.71
N ALA A 294 2.89 -9.57 -40.83
CA ALA A 294 1.45 -9.50 -41.12
C ALA A 294 0.77 -10.87 -41.26
N ASP A 295 1.36 -11.91 -40.67
CA ASP A 295 0.79 -13.24 -40.67
C ASP A 295 -0.44 -13.23 -39.77
N LYS A 296 -1.59 -13.48 -40.41
CA LYS A 296 -2.95 -13.43 -39.85
C LYS A 296 -3.23 -14.45 -38.74
N HIS A 297 -2.23 -15.09 -38.18
CA HIS A 297 -2.41 -16.16 -37.22
C HIS A 297 -2.77 -15.58 -35.85
N HIS A 298 -3.88 -16.04 -35.29
CA HIS A 298 -4.27 -15.72 -33.92
C HIS A 298 -3.29 -16.37 -32.95
N HIS A 299 -3.13 -15.78 -31.77
CA HIS A 299 -2.27 -16.36 -30.74
C HIS A 299 -2.93 -17.62 -30.19
N PRO A 300 -2.27 -18.79 -30.19
CA PRO A 300 -2.91 -20.08 -29.84
C PRO A 300 -3.46 -20.10 -28.40
N THR A 301 -2.85 -19.34 -27.48
CA THR A 301 -3.37 -19.17 -26.11
C THR A 301 -4.69 -18.43 -26.08
N VAL A 302 -4.91 -17.46 -26.97
CA VAL A 302 -6.19 -16.75 -27.05
C VAL A 302 -7.24 -17.70 -27.63
N GLU A 303 -6.90 -18.45 -28.68
CA GLU A 303 -7.81 -19.46 -29.25
C GLU A 303 -8.24 -20.49 -28.21
N LEU A 304 -7.32 -21.03 -27.41
CA LEU A 304 -7.62 -21.96 -26.32
C LEU A 304 -8.57 -21.34 -25.28
N LEU A 305 -8.34 -20.10 -24.87
CA LEU A 305 -9.22 -19.43 -23.91
C LEU A 305 -10.63 -19.20 -24.49
N CYS A 306 -10.71 -18.80 -25.76
CA CYS A 306 -11.98 -18.60 -26.45
C CYS A 306 -12.77 -19.91 -26.59
N GLN A 307 -12.11 -21.08 -26.59
CA GLN A 307 -12.81 -22.37 -26.57
C GLN A 307 -13.61 -22.60 -25.28
N HIS A 308 -13.34 -21.86 -24.21
CA HIS A 308 -14.04 -21.95 -22.94
C HIS A 308 -14.83 -20.66 -22.60
N ALA A 309 -15.22 -19.88 -23.61
CA ALA A 309 -15.88 -18.58 -23.43
C ALA A 309 -17.20 -18.64 -22.64
N GLU A 310 -17.93 -19.76 -22.73
CA GLU A 310 -19.18 -20.01 -21.99
C GLU A 310 -19.00 -20.09 -20.47
N LEU A 311 -17.78 -20.33 -20.01
CA LEU A 311 -17.46 -20.37 -18.58
C LEU A 311 -16.96 -19.02 -18.06
N TRP A 312 -16.72 -18.02 -18.91
CA TRP A 312 -16.18 -16.74 -18.46
C TRP A 312 -17.21 -16.01 -17.60
N GLU A 313 -16.89 -15.78 -16.33
CA GLU A 313 -17.70 -14.96 -15.42
C GLU A 313 -17.10 -13.56 -15.27
N THR A 314 -15.79 -13.48 -15.14
CA THR A 314 -15.05 -12.21 -15.09
C THR A 314 -13.90 -12.23 -16.10
N ALA A 315 -13.81 -11.19 -16.92
CA ALA A 315 -12.75 -11.07 -17.91
C ALA A 315 -12.11 -9.68 -17.86
N ALA A 316 -10.78 -9.62 -17.71
CA ALA A 316 -9.99 -8.40 -17.83
C ALA A 316 -9.04 -8.52 -19.03
N ILE A 317 -9.29 -7.73 -20.07
CA ILE A 317 -8.58 -7.86 -21.34
C ILE A 317 -7.83 -6.56 -21.65
N LYS A 318 -6.50 -6.64 -21.71
CA LYS A 318 -5.65 -5.59 -22.28
C LYS A 318 -5.42 -5.86 -23.75
N LEU A 319 -6.22 -5.21 -24.57
CA LEU A 319 -6.29 -5.34 -26.01
C LEU A 319 -5.05 -4.76 -26.71
N ASN A 320 -4.61 -5.54 -27.70
CA ASN A 320 -3.73 -5.14 -28.79
C ASN A 320 -4.44 -5.52 -30.10
N VAL A 321 -4.15 -4.81 -31.21
CA VAL A 321 -4.82 -4.98 -32.52
C VAL A 321 -4.89 -6.46 -32.93
N CYS A 322 -3.88 -7.23 -32.54
CA CYS A 322 -3.63 -8.57 -33.04
C CYS A 322 -4.40 -9.64 -32.27
N VAL A 323 -4.91 -9.31 -31.08
CA VAL A 323 -5.76 -10.20 -30.27
C VAL A 323 -7.22 -10.11 -30.68
N LEU A 324 -7.66 -8.96 -31.21
CA LEU A 324 -9.04 -8.73 -31.63
C LEU A 324 -9.56 -9.79 -32.60
N GLY A 325 -8.73 -10.20 -33.57
CA GLY A 325 -9.10 -11.24 -34.52
C GLY A 325 -9.42 -12.57 -33.85
N GLY A 326 -8.65 -12.97 -32.82
CA GLY A 326 -8.84 -14.24 -32.12
C GLY A 326 -10.07 -14.24 -31.21
N LEU A 327 -10.42 -13.07 -30.66
CA LEU A 327 -11.59 -12.88 -29.80
C LEU A 327 -12.92 -12.92 -30.58
N ARG A 328 -12.93 -12.78 -31.91
CA ARG A 328 -14.17 -12.88 -32.70
C ARG A 328 -14.94 -14.19 -32.47
N SER A 329 -14.23 -15.26 -32.10
CA SER A 329 -14.80 -16.58 -31.80
C SER A 329 -15.63 -16.65 -30.51
N ILE A 330 -15.61 -15.62 -29.66
CA ILE A 330 -16.40 -15.57 -28.41
C ILE A 330 -17.80 -14.97 -28.60
N LYS A 331 -18.08 -14.37 -29.77
CA LYS A 331 -19.40 -13.78 -30.06
C LYS A 331 -20.50 -14.82 -29.87
N GLY A 332 -21.53 -14.47 -29.10
CA GLY A 332 -22.66 -15.35 -28.78
C GLY A 332 -22.37 -16.48 -27.79
N ARG A 333 -21.16 -16.52 -27.20
CA ARG A 333 -20.76 -17.57 -26.24
C ARG A 333 -20.56 -17.06 -24.82
N LEU A 334 -20.69 -15.75 -24.57
CA LEU A 334 -20.44 -15.14 -23.26
C LEU A 334 -21.68 -15.21 -22.34
N THR A 335 -22.26 -16.39 -22.19
CA THR A 335 -23.54 -16.59 -21.47
C THR A 335 -23.43 -16.41 -19.95
N ALA A 336 -22.25 -16.66 -19.37
CA ALA A 336 -21.98 -16.52 -17.94
C ALA A 336 -21.26 -15.22 -17.55
N LEU A 337 -20.90 -14.37 -18.52
CA LEU A 337 -20.05 -13.20 -18.28
C LEU A 337 -20.83 -12.14 -17.50
N LYS A 338 -20.37 -11.85 -16.28
CA LYS A 338 -20.96 -10.84 -15.37
C LYS A 338 -20.15 -9.56 -15.32
N SER A 339 -18.82 -9.66 -15.38
CA SER A 339 -17.90 -8.53 -15.24
C SER A 339 -16.87 -8.49 -16.37
N LEU A 340 -16.76 -7.35 -17.03
CA LEU A 340 -15.82 -7.12 -18.12
C LEU A 340 -14.98 -5.88 -17.85
N THR A 341 -13.66 -6.00 -17.92
CA THR A 341 -12.75 -4.86 -18.00
C THR A 341 -11.96 -4.88 -19.30
N LEU A 342 -12.00 -3.76 -20.02
CA LEU A 342 -11.27 -3.54 -21.26
C LEU A 342 -10.25 -2.42 -21.09
N SER A 343 -9.05 -2.65 -21.60
CA SER A 343 -8.05 -1.60 -21.82
C SER A 343 -7.37 -1.85 -23.16
N ALA A 344 -6.84 -0.83 -23.79
CA ALA A 344 -6.17 -0.90 -25.08
C ALA A 344 -4.92 -0.03 -25.02
N SER A 345 -3.78 -0.58 -25.44
CA SER A 345 -2.53 0.17 -25.62
C SER A 345 -2.29 0.53 -27.08
N ILE A 346 -3.37 0.76 -27.83
CA ILE A 346 -3.35 0.92 -29.27
C ILE A 346 -3.55 2.40 -29.60
N PRO A 347 -2.70 3.01 -30.46
CA PRO A 347 -3.00 4.32 -31.00
C PRO A 347 -4.33 4.31 -31.76
N PRO A 348 -5.23 5.28 -31.57
CA PRO A 348 -6.56 5.32 -32.20
C PRO A 348 -6.58 4.98 -33.70
N LEU A 349 -5.57 5.43 -34.43
CA LEU A 349 -5.42 5.25 -35.88
C LEU A 349 -5.14 3.81 -36.33
N MET A 350 -4.84 2.89 -35.41
CA MET A 350 -4.45 1.51 -35.74
C MET A 350 -5.54 0.47 -35.50
N LEU A 351 -6.68 0.86 -34.93
CA LEU A 351 -7.80 -0.04 -34.76
C LEU A 351 -8.49 -0.24 -36.12
N PRO A 352 -8.66 -1.49 -36.59
CA PRO A 352 -9.44 -1.78 -37.78
C PRO A 352 -10.84 -1.16 -37.66
N PRO A 353 -11.47 -0.73 -38.78
CA PRO A 353 -12.86 -0.28 -38.77
C PRO A 353 -13.85 -1.41 -38.42
N ASP A 354 -13.41 -2.67 -38.42
CA ASP A 354 -14.22 -3.80 -38.00
C ASP A 354 -14.50 -3.73 -36.49
N SER A 355 -15.78 -3.62 -36.14
CA SER A 355 -16.29 -3.38 -34.79
C SER A 355 -15.92 -4.48 -33.78
N ILE A 356 -15.67 -4.07 -32.53
CA ILE A 356 -15.54 -4.96 -31.37
C ILE A 356 -16.97 -5.38 -30.96
N ASP A 357 -17.62 -6.22 -31.75
CA ASP A 357 -19.05 -6.56 -31.57
C ASP A 357 -19.33 -7.80 -30.73
N PHE A 358 -18.28 -8.51 -30.33
CA PHE A 358 -18.41 -9.82 -29.70
C PHE A 358 -18.87 -9.78 -28.22
N PHE A 359 -19.03 -8.59 -27.62
CA PHE A 359 -19.59 -8.41 -26.27
C PHE A 359 -21.08 -8.06 -26.26
N GLU A 360 -21.71 -7.90 -27.42
CA GLU A 360 -23.13 -7.54 -27.54
C GLU A 360 -24.04 -8.63 -26.95
N GLU A 361 -23.69 -9.90 -27.16
CA GLU A 361 -24.47 -11.07 -26.74
C GLU A 361 -23.95 -11.65 -25.41
N ALA A 362 -24.02 -10.84 -24.33
CA ALA A 362 -23.60 -11.24 -22.98
C ALA A 362 -24.73 -11.02 -21.95
N PRO A 363 -25.75 -11.90 -21.87
CA PRO A 363 -27.01 -11.66 -21.15
C PRO A 363 -26.90 -11.57 -19.61
N GLN A 364 -25.74 -11.87 -19.02
CA GLN A 364 -25.51 -11.72 -17.58
C GLN A 364 -24.56 -10.56 -17.25
N LEU A 365 -24.10 -9.81 -18.25
CA LEU A 365 -23.14 -8.73 -18.07
C LEU A 365 -23.79 -7.60 -17.28
N THR A 366 -23.30 -7.36 -16.07
CA THR A 366 -23.81 -6.33 -15.15
C THR A 366 -22.76 -5.27 -14.82
N PHE A 367 -21.47 -5.60 -14.96
CA PHE A 367 -20.35 -4.70 -14.69
C PHE A 367 -19.47 -4.53 -15.94
N VAL A 368 -19.24 -3.28 -16.35
CA VAL A 368 -18.31 -2.94 -17.44
C VAL A 368 -17.35 -1.85 -16.98
N HIS A 369 -16.05 -2.07 -17.20
CA HIS A 369 -15.00 -1.08 -16.98
C HIS A 369 -14.15 -0.89 -18.25
N ILE A 370 -14.12 0.32 -18.79
CA ILE A 370 -13.29 0.72 -19.93
C ILE A 370 -12.17 1.60 -19.40
N ALA A 371 -10.98 1.03 -19.18
CA ALA A 371 -9.87 1.72 -18.52
C ALA A 371 -9.08 2.65 -19.46
N THR A 372 -9.27 2.53 -20.77
CA THR A 372 -8.64 3.39 -21.79
C THR A 372 -9.65 3.78 -22.84
N PRO A 373 -9.59 5.01 -23.39
CA PRO A 373 -10.52 5.41 -24.44
C PRO A 373 -10.41 4.53 -25.68
N PHE A 374 -11.55 4.14 -26.24
CA PHE A 374 -11.64 3.47 -27.53
C PHE A 374 -12.11 4.48 -28.59
N PRO A 375 -11.56 4.45 -29.81
CA PRO A 375 -11.96 5.35 -30.89
C PRO A 375 -13.30 4.99 -31.54
N GLN A 376 -13.81 3.80 -31.25
CA GLN A 376 -15.05 3.28 -31.81
C GLN A 376 -15.93 2.78 -30.69
N GLU A 377 -17.21 2.79 -30.99
CA GLU A 377 -18.23 2.24 -30.13
C GLU A 377 -18.17 0.72 -30.00
N ILE A 378 -18.34 0.24 -28.77
CA ILE A 378 -18.36 -1.18 -28.43
C ILE A 378 -19.78 -1.54 -28.02
N PRO A 379 -20.54 -2.30 -28.83
CA PRO A 379 -21.87 -2.71 -28.44
C PRO A 379 -21.82 -3.60 -27.19
N PHE A 380 -22.53 -3.16 -26.16
CA PHE A 380 -22.79 -3.92 -24.94
C PHE A 380 -24.31 -4.06 -24.75
N PRO A 381 -24.77 -5.05 -23.96
CA PRO A 381 -26.15 -5.14 -23.49
C PRO A 381 -26.43 -4.07 -22.42
N PHE A 382 -26.45 -2.80 -22.81
CA PHE A 382 -26.51 -1.66 -21.89
C PHE A 382 -27.73 -1.71 -20.95
N ALA A 383 -28.87 -2.25 -21.38
CA ALA A 383 -30.13 -2.26 -20.62
C ALA A 383 -30.08 -3.03 -19.28
N GLN A 384 -29.09 -3.90 -19.07
CA GLN A 384 -28.91 -4.71 -17.86
C GLN A 384 -27.67 -4.31 -17.04
N LEU A 385 -26.92 -3.30 -17.48
CA LEU A 385 -25.73 -2.85 -16.77
C LEU A 385 -26.11 -2.15 -15.47
N LYS A 386 -25.59 -2.66 -14.36
CA LYS A 386 -25.73 -2.10 -13.02
C LYS A 386 -24.55 -1.20 -12.66
N HIS A 387 -23.35 -1.54 -13.12
CA HIS A 387 -22.14 -0.81 -12.80
C HIS A 387 -21.37 -0.51 -14.07
N TYR A 388 -21.04 0.76 -14.25
CA TYR A 388 -20.31 1.22 -15.41
C TYR A 388 -19.18 2.15 -15.02
N LYS A 389 -17.97 1.85 -15.48
CA LYS A 389 -16.77 2.67 -15.29
C LYS A 389 -16.11 2.94 -16.63
N GLU A 390 -15.83 4.19 -16.95
CA GLU A 390 -15.15 4.51 -18.21
C GLU A 390 -14.17 5.66 -18.07
N ARG A 391 -12.98 5.49 -18.67
CA ARG A 391 -12.02 6.55 -18.96
C ARG A 391 -12.13 6.90 -20.44
N PHE A 392 -12.59 8.09 -20.77
CA PHE A 392 -12.89 8.47 -22.15
C PHE A 392 -12.29 9.80 -22.60
N ASN A 393 -12.18 9.96 -23.91
CA ASN A 393 -11.91 11.22 -24.60
C ASN A 393 -13.12 11.64 -25.46
N PHE A 394 -13.22 12.93 -25.79
CA PHE A 394 -14.32 13.49 -26.59
C PHE A 394 -14.30 12.90 -27.99
N GLU A 395 -15.37 12.17 -28.35
CA GLU A 395 -16.08 12.27 -29.63
C GLU A 395 -17.23 11.24 -29.76
N GLU A 396 -17.18 10.08 -29.10
CA GLU A 396 -18.29 9.10 -29.12
C GLU A 396 -18.34 8.28 -27.82
N LEU A 397 -19.16 8.72 -26.86
CA LEU A 397 -19.06 8.20 -25.50
C LEU A 397 -19.98 6.99 -25.27
N GLN A 398 -19.38 5.82 -25.02
CA GLN A 398 -20.08 4.62 -24.56
C GLN A 398 -20.91 4.91 -23.29
N ILE A 399 -20.43 5.83 -22.46
CA ILE A 399 -21.15 6.34 -21.29
C ILE A 399 -22.56 6.82 -21.59
N THR A 400 -22.81 7.44 -22.75
CA THR A 400 -24.15 7.95 -23.09
C THR A 400 -25.17 6.84 -23.28
N ARG A 401 -24.73 5.67 -23.75
CA ARG A 401 -25.56 4.48 -23.82
C ARG A 401 -25.70 3.78 -22.47
N ALA A 402 -24.62 3.67 -21.70
CA ALA A 402 -24.66 3.11 -20.36
C ALA A 402 -25.63 3.87 -19.45
N MET A 403 -25.66 5.20 -19.56
CA MET A 403 -26.60 6.05 -18.85
C MET A 403 -28.07 5.80 -19.24
N ARG A 404 -28.37 5.19 -20.38
CA ARG A 404 -29.75 4.80 -20.73
C ARG A 404 -30.20 3.51 -20.03
N SER A 405 -29.32 2.84 -19.31
CA SER A 405 -29.68 1.65 -18.52
C SER A 405 -30.67 2.03 -17.41
N PRO A 406 -31.86 1.41 -17.36
CA PRO A 406 -32.84 1.69 -16.31
C PRO A 406 -32.43 1.12 -14.95
N VAL A 407 -31.47 0.19 -14.91
CA VAL A 407 -31.00 -0.50 -13.70
C VAL A 407 -29.59 -0.07 -13.27
N LEU A 408 -29.09 1.05 -13.80
CA LEU A 408 -27.75 1.55 -13.46
C LEU A 408 -27.71 2.02 -11.99
N GLU A 409 -26.89 1.37 -11.18
CA GLU A 409 -26.70 1.64 -9.75
C GLU A 409 -25.42 2.45 -9.49
N THR A 410 -24.34 2.17 -10.23
CA THR A 410 -23.04 2.85 -10.09
C THR A 410 -22.52 3.36 -11.42
N LEU A 411 -22.14 4.63 -11.45
CA LEU A 411 -21.51 5.28 -12.61
C LEU A 411 -20.19 5.93 -12.18
N THR A 412 -19.08 5.48 -12.75
CA THR A 412 -17.76 6.09 -12.57
C THR A 412 -17.22 6.58 -13.91
N MET A 413 -16.79 7.84 -13.97
CA MET A 413 -16.20 8.43 -15.17
C MET A 413 -14.89 9.12 -14.87
N ILE A 414 -13.92 8.92 -15.76
CA ILE A 414 -12.66 9.65 -15.75
C ILE A 414 -12.59 10.42 -17.07
N VAL A 415 -12.91 11.71 -17.00
CA VAL A 415 -13.11 12.60 -18.14
C VAL A 415 -11.78 13.24 -18.52
N LEU A 416 -11.23 12.88 -19.68
CA LEU A 416 -9.91 13.37 -20.11
C LEU A 416 -9.98 14.65 -20.95
N THR A 417 -11.17 15.22 -21.16
CA THR A 417 -11.39 16.34 -22.08
C THR A 417 -12.22 17.44 -21.46
N ASP A 418 -12.04 18.62 -22.05
CA ASP A 418 -12.60 19.86 -21.53
C ASP A 418 -14.12 19.86 -21.71
N GLU A 419 -14.68 19.66 -22.89
CA GLU A 419 -16.09 20.02 -23.17
C GLU A 419 -17.17 18.97 -22.83
N PHE A 420 -17.20 18.40 -21.63
CA PHE A 420 -18.23 17.43 -21.26
C PHE A 420 -19.51 18.06 -20.69
N ALA A 421 -20.68 17.69 -21.23
CA ALA A 421 -21.98 17.98 -20.64
C ALA A 421 -22.90 16.76 -20.71
N PHE A 422 -23.65 16.51 -19.63
CA PHE A 422 -24.63 15.44 -19.63
C PHE A 422 -25.84 15.80 -20.49
N PRO A 423 -26.42 14.83 -21.22
CA PRO A 423 -27.72 15.01 -21.84
C PRO A 423 -28.81 15.12 -20.77
N THR A 424 -29.96 15.71 -21.11
CA THR A 424 -31.14 15.73 -20.23
C THR A 424 -31.60 14.32 -19.93
N LEU A 425 -31.36 13.86 -18.70
CA LEU A 425 -31.54 12.46 -18.34
C LEU A 425 -31.91 12.31 -16.86
N THR A 426 -32.84 11.39 -16.61
CA THR A 426 -33.15 10.92 -15.26
C THR A 426 -32.60 9.51 -15.07
N LEU A 427 -31.80 9.31 -14.03
CA LEU A 427 -31.22 8.01 -13.67
C LEU A 427 -31.87 7.52 -12.37
N PRO A 428 -33.03 6.84 -12.43
CA PRO A 428 -33.85 6.57 -11.25
C PRO A 428 -33.21 5.60 -10.26
N CYS A 429 -32.34 4.70 -10.72
CA CYS A 429 -31.70 3.69 -9.89
C CYS A 429 -30.25 4.05 -9.48
N LEU A 430 -29.72 5.19 -9.92
CA LEU A 430 -28.33 5.53 -9.67
C LEU A 430 -28.12 5.89 -8.20
N VAL A 431 -27.37 5.02 -7.50
CA VAL A 431 -27.02 5.15 -6.08
C VAL A 431 -25.66 5.84 -5.92
N GLN A 432 -24.74 5.63 -6.85
CA GLN A 432 -23.37 6.13 -6.77
C GLN A 432 -22.92 6.82 -8.05
N LEU A 433 -22.44 8.05 -7.93
CA LEU A 433 -21.87 8.84 -9.02
C LEU A 433 -20.44 9.24 -8.66
N HIS A 434 -19.47 8.81 -9.45
CA HIS A 434 -18.08 9.22 -9.34
C HIS A 434 -17.59 9.85 -10.66
N ALA A 435 -17.12 11.09 -10.61
CA ALA A 435 -16.55 11.79 -11.76
C ALA A 435 -15.17 12.37 -11.42
N GLU A 436 -14.15 12.00 -12.20
CA GLU A 436 -12.79 12.50 -12.07
C GLU A 436 -12.37 13.27 -13.33
N PHE A 437 -11.82 14.46 -13.15
CA PHE A 437 -11.31 15.34 -14.19
C PHE A 437 -9.80 15.58 -13.93
N PRO A 438 -8.93 14.64 -14.33
CA PRO A 438 -7.52 14.64 -13.96
C PRO A 438 -6.68 15.71 -14.68
N TYR A 439 -7.18 16.25 -15.79
CA TYR A 439 -6.47 17.23 -16.59
C TYR A 439 -6.99 18.64 -16.37
N ARG A 440 -6.09 19.58 -16.67
CA ARG A 440 -6.40 20.98 -16.75
C ARG A 440 -7.31 21.24 -17.96
N LEU A 441 -8.59 21.41 -17.71
CA LEU A 441 -9.61 21.79 -18.67
C LEU A 441 -9.43 23.26 -19.10
N ARG A 442 -8.85 23.47 -20.30
CA ARG A 442 -8.64 24.78 -20.95
C ARG A 442 -9.93 25.39 -21.48
N PHE A 443 -10.98 25.33 -20.69
CA PHE A 443 -12.22 26.00 -21.01
C PHE A 443 -12.05 27.51 -20.91
N ASN A 444 -12.11 28.19 -22.04
CA ASN A 444 -12.45 29.62 -22.05
C ASN A 444 -13.92 29.89 -21.67
N HIS A 445 -14.74 28.84 -21.48
CA HIS A 445 -16.14 28.94 -21.10
C HIS A 445 -16.35 28.48 -19.66
N ALA A 446 -16.38 29.42 -18.72
CA ALA A 446 -16.49 29.17 -17.27
C ALA A 446 -17.82 28.55 -16.79
N ASN A 447 -18.75 28.19 -17.68
CA ASN A 447 -20.15 27.89 -17.33
C ASN A 447 -20.77 26.68 -18.05
N VAL A 448 -19.99 25.71 -18.52
CA VAL A 448 -20.60 24.50 -19.10
C VAL A 448 -21.32 23.75 -17.97
N GLY A 449 -22.65 23.84 -17.98
CA GLY A 449 -23.57 23.24 -17.01
C GLY A 449 -23.59 21.72 -17.09
N CYS A 450 -22.45 21.09 -16.87
CA CYS A 450 -22.25 19.68 -17.18
C CYS A 450 -23.29 18.81 -16.47
N PHE A 451 -23.51 19.01 -15.17
CA PHE A 451 -24.47 18.26 -14.35
C PHE A 451 -25.91 18.81 -14.38
N ASP A 452 -26.18 19.95 -15.02
CA ASP A 452 -27.49 20.65 -14.93
C ASP A 452 -28.66 19.82 -15.44
N ASN A 453 -28.35 18.97 -16.40
CA ASN A 453 -29.30 18.15 -17.14
C ASN A 453 -29.56 16.79 -16.47
N LEU A 454 -28.94 16.50 -15.33
CA LEU A 454 -29.12 15.24 -14.61
C LEU A 454 -30.13 15.35 -13.47
N THR A 455 -30.98 14.32 -13.37
CA THR A 455 -31.89 14.09 -12.25
C THR A 455 -31.62 12.71 -11.65
N LEU A 456 -31.21 12.67 -10.37
CA LEU A 456 -30.72 11.47 -9.68
C LEU A 456 -31.52 11.25 -8.37
N PRO A 457 -32.76 10.75 -8.43
CA PRO A 457 -33.64 10.70 -7.25
C PRO A 457 -33.19 9.70 -6.17
N SER A 458 -32.40 8.67 -6.52
CA SER A 458 -31.95 7.62 -5.59
C SER A 458 -30.49 7.77 -5.13
N ILE A 459 -29.87 8.92 -5.40
CA ILE A 459 -28.44 9.12 -5.18
C ILE A 459 -28.07 9.07 -3.68
N GLN A 460 -27.03 8.31 -3.34
CA GLN A 460 -26.53 8.14 -1.96
C GLN A 460 -25.06 8.52 -1.81
N ASP A 461 -24.23 8.36 -2.84
CA ASP A 461 -22.81 8.71 -2.84
C ASP A 461 -22.48 9.53 -4.10
N ILE A 462 -21.97 10.75 -3.91
CA ILE A 462 -21.46 11.60 -4.98
C ILE A 462 -19.98 11.87 -4.70
N ARG A 463 -19.14 11.58 -5.68
CA ARG A 463 -17.71 11.90 -5.67
C ARG A 463 -17.34 12.65 -6.94
N ILE A 464 -16.87 13.89 -6.82
CA ILE A 464 -16.45 14.71 -7.95
C ILE A 464 -15.08 15.28 -7.64
N ILE A 465 -14.09 14.89 -8.43
CA ILE A 465 -12.70 15.33 -8.28
C ILE A 465 -12.29 16.07 -9.55
N THR A 466 -11.96 17.35 -9.45
CA THR A 466 -11.50 18.19 -10.57
C THR A 466 -10.37 19.10 -10.13
N ARG A 467 -9.36 19.25 -11.00
CA ARG A 467 -8.14 20.02 -10.71
C ARG A 467 -8.21 21.51 -11.05
N GLU A 468 -9.28 22.01 -11.65
CA GLU A 468 -9.26 23.38 -12.20
C GLU A 468 -10.52 24.21 -12.02
N LYS A 469 -11.66 23.61 -11.65
CA LYS A 469 -12.92 24.35 -11.75
C LYS A 469 -13.83 24.11 -10.59
N ASN A 470 -14.44 25.21 -10.17
CA ASN A 470 -15.58 25.21 -9.30
C ASN A 470 -16.80 24.62 -10.03
N MET A 471 -17.12 23.37 -9.73
CA MET A 471 -18.30 22.69 -10.27
C MET A 471 -19.51 22.76 -9.33
N ALA A 472 -19.38 23.43 -8.18
CA ALA A 472 -20.43 23.53 -7.17
C ALA A 472 -21.75 24.11 -7.72
N PRO A 473 -21.76 25.15 -8.58
CA PRO A 473 -23.02 25.68 -9.12
C PRO A 473 -23.79 24.67 -9.97
N THR A 474 -23.09 23.84 -10.76
CA THR A 474 -23.72 22.81 -11.61
C THR A 474 -24.24 21.64 -10.78
N LEU A 475 -23.45 21.23 -9.78
CA LEU A 475 -23.85 20.20 -8.82
C LEU A 475 -25.06 20.64 -7.99
N TRP A 476 -25.12 21.91 -7.60
CA TRP A 476 -26.25 22.48 -6.88
C TRP A 476 -27.54 22.42 -7.71
N ARG A 477 -27.47 22.75 -9.01
CA ARG A 477 -28.62 22.63 -9.92
C ARG A 477 -29.08 21.18 -10.05
N MET A 478 -28.14 20.24 -10.19
CA MET A 478 -28.44 18.80 -10.24
C MET A 478 -29.15 18.33 -8.96
N LEU A 479 -28.61 18.66 -7.78
CA LEU A 479 -29.21 18.29 -6.49
C LEU A 479 -30.58 18.94 -6.29
N LYS A 480 -30.74 20.19 -6.73
CA LYS A 480 -32.02 20.90 -6.67
C LYS A 480 -33.05 20.24 -7.58
N ASN A 481 -32.67 19.82 -8.79
CA ASN A 481 -33.53 19.12 -9.74
C ASN A 481 -33.89 17.71 -9.26
N SER A 482 -33.03 17.09 -8.45
CA SER A 482 -33.20 15.75 -7.87
C SER A 482 -33.92 15.78 -6.51
N SER A 483 -34.30 16.97 -6.03
CA SER A 483 -34.87 17.19 -4.70
C SER A 483 -36.26 16.53 -4.53
N PRO A 484 -36.54 15.89 -3.38
CA PRO A 484 -35.72 15.93 -2.16
C PRO A 484 -34.62 14.84 -2.15
N CYS A 485 -33.35 15.27 -2.14
CA CYS A 485 -32.17 14.39 -2.09
C CYS A 485 -31.90 13.83 -0.68
N LEU A 486 -32.94 13.33 -0.01
CA LEU A 486 -32.87 12.88 1.39
C LEU A 486 -32.03 11.63 1.58
N ALA A 487 -31.69 10.93 0.48
CA ALA A 487 -30.89 9.72 0.51
C ALA A 487 -29.37 9.97 0.46
N LEU A 488 -28.91 11.20 0.15
CA LEU A 488 -27.49 11.49 -0.01
C LEU A 488 -26.75 11.38 1.33
N LYS A 489 -25.91 10.35 1.45
CA LYS A 489 -25.12 10.04 2.67
C LYS A 489 -23.68 10.48 2.55
N THR A 490 -23.11 10.42 1.34
CA THR A 490 -21.70 10.74 1.08
C THR A 490 -21.60 11.79 -0.01
N LEU A 491 -20.84 12.85 0.27
CA LEU A 491 -20.50 13.90 -0.68
C LEU A 491 -19.01 14.18 -0.60
N ALA A 492 -18.28 13.82 -1.65
CA ALA A 492 -16.86 14.12 -1.82
C ALA A 492 -16.67 15.06 -3.01
N ILE A 493 -16.27 16.31 -2.78
CA ILE A 493 -16.04 17.32 -3.81
C ILE A 493 -14.65 17.94 -3.69
N CYS A 494 -13.74 17.56 -4.57
CA CYS A 494 -12.39 18.10 -4.64
C CYS A 494 -12.30 19.02 -5.85
N PHE A 495 -12.45 20.33 -5.66
CA PHE A 495 -12.35 21.33 -6.72
C PHE A 495 -11.08 22.18 -6.52
N GLU A 496 -10.57 22.83 -7.57
CA GLU A 496 -9.54 23.89 -7.39
C GLU A 496 -10.16 25.04 -6.59
N SER A 497 -11.28 25.53 -7.14
CA SER A 497 -12.27 26.54 -6.77
C SER A 497 -13.48 26.19 -5.89
N ILE A 498 -13.79 26.85 -4.77
CA ILE A 498 -15.17 26.93 -4.23
C ILE A 498 -15.43 28.34 -3.73
N ASP A 499 -16.35 29.07 -4.37
CA ASP A 499 -16.70 30.42 -3.92
C ASP A 499 -17.40 30.38 -2.55
N PRO A 500 -17.18 31.37 -1.67
CA PRO A 500 -17.78 31.40 -0.34
C PRO A 500 -19.30 31.27 -0.37
N GLY A 501 -19.85 30.38 0.45
CA GLY A 501 -21.29 30.13 0.58
C GLY A 501 -21.86 29.10 -0.40
N GLN A 502 -21.09 28.66 -1.40
CA GLN A 502 -21.56 27.63 -2.33
C GLN A 502 -21.60 26.24 -1.69
N LEU A 503 -20.64 25.92 -0.82
CA LEU A 503 -20.68 24.67 -0.05
C LEU A 503 -21.90 24.66 0.88
N THR A 504 -22.16 25.78 1.58
CA THR A 504 -23.39 25.99 2.37
C THR A 504 -24.64 25.70 1.53
N SER A 505 -24.70 26.25 0.31
CA SER A 505 -25.84 26.07 -0.61
C SER A 505 -26.03 24.62 -1.04
N LEU A 506 -24.95 23.86 -1.23
CA LEU A 506 -25.00 22.42 -1.52
C LEU A 506 -25.51 21.62 -0.31
N LEU A 507 -24.97 21.89 0.88
CA LEU A 507 -25.29 21.16 2.11
C LEU A 507 -26.74 21.38 2.56
N GLN A 508 -27.34 22.52 2.25
CA GLN A 508 -28.76 22.78 2.48
C GLN A 508 -29.69 21.82 1.72
N LEU A 509 -29.23 21.26 0.59
CA LEU A 509 -30.00 20.29 -0.21
C LEU A 509 -29.82 18.84 0.27
N ALA A 510 -28.89 18.58 1.18
CA ALA A 510 -28.50 17.24 1.62
C ALA A 510 -28.45 17.10 3.15
N PRO A 511 -29.55 17.34 3.88
CA PRO A 511 -29.56 17.35 5.35
C PRO A 511 -29.21 15.99 5.99
N ALA A 512 -29.35 14.89 5.26
CA ALA A 512 -29.08 13.53 5.72
C ALA A 512 -27.61 13.09 5.55
N LEU A 513 -26.72 14.01 5.17
CA LEU A 513 -25.32 13.71 4.90
C LEU A 513 -24.61 13.16 6.16
N VAL A 514 -23.89 12.06 6.00
CA VAL A 514 -23.10 11.38 7.04
C VAL A 514 -21.60 11.61 6.83
N HIS A 515 -21.17 11.65 5.57
CA HIS A 515 -19.77 11.80 5.17
C HIS A 515 -19.62 12.99 4.23
N LEU A 516 -18.80 13.97 4.64
CA LEU A 516 -18.42 15.12 3.82
C LEU A 516 -16.92 15.08 3.57
N SER A 517 -16.52 15.28 2.32
CA SER A 517 -15.15 15.49 1.92
C SER A 517 -15.11 16.66 0.93
N ALA A 518 -14.43 17.76 1.23
CA ALA A 518 -14.54 18.98 0.42
C ALA A 518 -13.23 19.78 0.33
N THR A 519 -12.95 20.44 -0.80
CA THR A 519 -11.85 21.43 -0.85
C THR A 519 -12.19 22.66 -0.01
N LEU A 520 -11.26 23.08 0.85
CA LEU A 520 -11.26 24.37 1.52
C LEU A 520 -10.44 25.39 0.75
N GLN A 521 -11.03 26.56 0.54
CA GLN A 521 -10.39 27.70 -0.10
C GLN A 521 -10.19 28.87 0.86
N LEU A 522 -9.43 29.88 0.41
CA LEU A 522 -9.40 31.22 1.00
C LEU A 522 -10.85 31.74 1.16
N ASN A 523 -11.20 32.21 2.35
CA ASN A 523 -12.53 32.72 2.72
C ASN A 523 -13.65 31.67 2.85
N SER A 524 -13.32 30.38 2.98
CA SER A 524 -14.30 29.31 3.28
C SER A 524 -14.79 29.29 4.73
N GLU A 525 -14.36 30.25 5.56
CA GLU A 525 -14.76 30.37 6.98
C GLU A 525 -16.28 30.41 7.18
N ILE A 526 -17.02 31.02 6.23
CA ILE A 526 -18.47 31.13 6.28
C ILE A 526 -19.11 29.74 6.19
N ASP A 527 -18.63 28.91 5.26
CA ASP A 527 -19.14 27.54 5.05
C ASP A 527 -18.83 26.64 6.25
N ILE A 528 -17.62 26.76 6.82
CA ILE A 528 -17.20 26.00 8.01
C ILE A 528 -18.01 26.43 9.25
N ARG A 529 -18.23 27.74 9.44
CA ARG A 529 -19.07 28.26 10.54
C ARG A 529 -20.53 27.82 10.42
N ASN A 530 -21.05 27.75 9.19
CA ASN A 530 -22.41 27.26 8.96
C ASN A 530 -22.55 25.76 9.28
N LEU A 531 -21.51 24.95 9.02
CA LEU A 531 -21.44 23.55 9.46
C LEU A 531 -21.45 23.43 11.00
N ALA A 532 -20.80 24.37 11.69
CA ALA A 532 -20.74 24.40 13.15
C ALA A 532 -22.06 24.84 13.82
N GLY A 533 -22.95 25.54 13.10
CA GLY A 533 -24.10 26.22 13.70
C GLY A 533 -23.75 27.61 14.28
N ALA A 534 -22.56 28.12 13.98
CA ALA A 534 -21.97 29.33 14.59
C ALA A 534 -21.99 30.51 13.61
N GLY A 535 -23.19 30.97 13.25
CA GLY A 535 -23.37 32.01 12.25
C GLY A 535 -22.62 33.31 12.56
N LEU A 536 -22.28 34.08 11.51
CA LEU A 536 -21.50 35.32 11.64
C LEU A 536 -22.10 36.36 12.59
N SER A 537 -23.43 36.34 12.79
CA SER A 537 -24.13 37.23 13.70
C SER A 537 -23.95 36.90 15.18
N GLY A 538 -23.20 35.84 15.51
CA GLY A 538 -23.04 35.32 16.86
C GLY A 538 -24.30 34.65 17.41
N ARG A 539 -25.39 34.61 16.65
CA ARG A 539 -26.61 33.90 17.02
C ARG A 539 -26.48 32.43 16.59
N PRO A 540 -26.67 31.47 17.51
CA PRO A 540 -26.66 30.06 17.15
C PRO A 540 -27.79 29.78 16.16
N HIS A 541 -27.48 29.05 15.10
CA HIS A 541 -28.47 28.52 14.18
C HIS A 541 -28.36 27.00 14.14
N PRO A 542 -29.41 26.28 13.71
CA PRO A 542 -29.31 24.84 13.50
C PRO A 542 -28.11 24.53 12.61
N PRO A 543 -27.22 23.60 13.00
CA PRO A 543 -26.07 23.28 12.19
C PRO A 543 -26.53 22.68 10.86
N LEU A 544 -25.81 22.99 9.79
CA LEU A 544 -25.98 22.26 8.54
C LEU A 544 -25.64 20.78 8.76
N VAL A 545 -26.32 19.90 8.04
CA VAL A 545 -26.07 18.43 8.07
C VAL A 545 -25.98 17.87 9.50
N PRO A 546 -27.09 17.86 10.26
CA PRO A 546 -27.08 17.42 11.66
C PRO A 546 -26.63 15.96 11.84
N LEU A 547 -26.71 15.13 10.80
CA LEU A 547 -26.29 13.72 10.85
C LEU A 547 -24.81 13.48 10.48
N LEU A 548 -24.04 14.54 10.22
CA LEU A 548 -22.64 14.43 9.80
C LEU A 548 -21.77 13.76 10.88
N GLU A 549 -21.11 12.67 10.50
CA GLU A 549 -20.21 11.89 11.38
C GLU A 549 -18.74 12.02 10.97
N THR A 550 -18.44 12.21 9.69
CA THR A 550 -17.05 12.39 9.22
C THR A 550 -16.95 13.59 8.29
N CYS A 551 -15.97 14.46 8.55
CA CYS A 551 -15.67 15.61 7.72
C CYS A 551 -14.19 15.60 7.36
N GLU A 552 -13.88 15.52 6.08
CA GLU A 552 -12.53 15.67 5.55
C GLU A 552 -12.47 16.94 4.70
N PHE A 553 -11.39 17.69 4.85
CA PHE A 553 -11.15 18.88 4.07
C PHE A 553 -9.87 18.73 3.27
N PHE A 554 -9.86 19.15 2.00
CA PHE A 554 -8.64 19.22 1.19
C PHE A 554 -8.19 20.66 1.04
N HIS A 555 -6.91 20.94 1.21
CA HIS A 555 -6.39 22.29 1.10
C HIS A 555 -5.11 22.33 0.27
N ASP A 556 -5.10 23.19 -0.74
CA ASP A 556 -3.98 23.31 -1.69
C ASP A 556 -2.97 24.40 -1.30
N ASP A 557 -3.36 25.37 -0.45
CA ASP A 557 -2.54 26.53 -0.09
C ASP A 557 -2.25 26.61 1.42
N ASP A 558 -1.83 27.77 1.93
CA ASP A 558 -1.78 28.02 3.36
C ASP A 558 -3.11 28.62 3.82
N ASN A 559 -3.83 27.95 4.74
CA ASN A 559 -5.09 28.47 5.27
C ASN A 559 -4.85 29.82 5.97
N PRO A 560 -5.73 30.81 5.73
CA PRO A 560 -5.74 32.03 6.53
C PRO A 560 -6.11 31.72 8.00
N ALA A 561 -5.74 32.64 8.91
CA ALA A 561 -6.02 32.48 10.34
C ALA A 561 -7.52 32.28 10.61
N ASP A 562 -8.38 32.96 9.86
CA ASP A 562 -9.84 32.88 10.02
C ASP A 562 -10.41 31.49 9.71
N VAL A 563 -9.82 30.75 8.76
CA VAL A 563 -10.19 29.35 8.46
C VAL A 563 -9.75 28.43 9.60
N SER A 564 -8.58 28.65 10.20
CA SER A 564 -8.13 27.88 11.38
C SER A 564 -9.05 28.11 12.58
N ILE A 565 -9.46 29.36 12.82
CA ILE A 565 -10.45 29.72 13.85
C ILE A 565 -11.80 29.03 13.56
N ALA A 566 -12.25 29.04 12.30
CA ALA A 566 -13.49 28.39 11.90
C ALA A 566 -13.43 26.87 12.09
N LEU A 567 -12.31 26.21 11.75
CA LEU A 567 -12.11 24.77 11.98
C LEU A 567 -12.12 24.40 13.45
N ASN A 568 -11.45 25.17 14.31
CA ASN A 568 -11.49 24.99 15.76
C ASN A 568 -12.90 25.22 16.33
N THR A 569 -13.64 26.17 15.75
CA THR A 569 -15.05 26.40 16.08
C THR A 569 -15.89 25.19 15.67
N LEU A 570 -15.73 24.66 14.46
CA LEU A 570 -16.44 23.45 14.02
C LEU A 570 -16.14 22.27 14.95
N ALA A 571 -14.88 22.09 15.31
CA ALA A 571 -14.45 20.99 16.15
C ALA A 571 -15.02 21.09 17.58
N SER A 572 -14.96 22.27 18.20
CA SER A 572 -15.51 22.48 19.55
C SER A 572 -17.04 22.31 19.61
N PHE A 573 -17.76 22.68 18.54
CA PHE A 573 -19.21 22.52 18.49
C PHE A 573 -19.66 21.09 18.16
N ARG A 574 -18.90 20.36 17.31
CA ARG A 574 -19.36 19.07 16.75
C ARG A 574 -18.57 17.85 17.19
N CYS A 575 -17.29 17.96 17.53
CA CYS A 575 -16.46 16.83 17.94
C CYS A 575 -16.47 16.63 19.45
N GLU A 576 -16.48 17.72 20.21
CA GLU A 576 -16.48 17.65 21.66
C GLU A 576 -17.82 17.14 22.21
N PRO A 577 -17.81 16.35 23.30
CA PRO A 577 -19.02 15.94 23.98
C PRO A 577 -19.67 17.18 24.58
N GLN A 578 -20.84 17.55 24.07
CA GLN A 578 -21.60 18.63 24.67
C GLN A 578 -22.18 18.12 25.98
N ALA A 579 -21.97 18.87 27.06
CA ALA A 579 -22.73 18.67 28.27
C ALA A 579 -24.23 18.73 27.88
N PRO A 580 -25.07 17.77 28.32
CA PRO A 580 -26.48 17.77 27.98
C PRO A 580 -27.07 19.16 28.27
N PRO A 581 -27.74 19.82 27.30
CA PRO A 581 -28.17 21.20 27.49
C PRO A 581 -29.06 21.27 28.72
N GLN A 582 -28.60 21.96 29.77
CA GLN A 582 -29.29 22.00 31.06
C GLN A 582 -30.64 22.77 31.02
N SER A 583 -31.09 23.24 29.84
CA SER A 583 -32.37 23.94 29.66
C SER A 583 -32.84 23.97 28.20
N LEU A 584 -33.16 22.83 27.59
CA LEU A 584 -33.72 22.75 26.23
C LEU A 584 -35.19 23.22 26.13
N GLU A 585 -35.86 23.49 27.25
CA GLU A 585 -37.28 23.90 27.27
C GLU A 585 -37.53 25.34 26.76
N THR A 586 -36.51 26.20 26.69
CA THR A 586 -36.72 27.63 26.35
C THR A 586 -36.59 27.95 24.85
N PHE A 587 -35.99 27.07 24.04
CA PHE A 587 -35.75 27.35 22.61
C PHE A 587 -36.90 26.92 21.67
N ALA A 588 -37.80 26.03 22.11
CA ALA A 588 -38.83 25.46 21.24
C ALA A 588 -39.98 26.42 20.88
N SER A 589 -40.10 27.59 21.54
CA SER A 589 -41.30 28.44 21.43
C SER A 589 -41.20 29.62 20.45
N ASN A 590 -40.05 29.89 19.82
CA ASN A 590 -39.85 31.17 19.11
C ASN A 590 -39.45 31.09 17.62
N ILE A 591 -39.50 29.93 16.98
CA ILE A 591 -39.04 29.80 15.58
C ILE A 591 -40.18 29.29 14.68
N ASN A 592 -40.92 30.22 14.07
CA ASN A 592 -41.83 29.96 12.94
C ASN A 592 -41.02 29.83 11.63
N LEU A 593 -40.32 28.71 11.46
CA LEU A 593 -39.69 28.36 10.17
C LEU A 593 -40.66 27.48 9.36
N PRO A 594 -40.86 27.73 8.05
CA PRO A 594 -41.78 26.94 7.23
C PRO A 594 -41.35 25.48 7.18
N LEU A 595 -42.16 24.63 7.81
CA LEU A 595 -42.09 23.17 7.78
C LEU A 595 -42.21 22.65 6.35
N ILE A 596 -41.08 22.20 5.80
CA ILE A 596 -41.07 21.16 4.77
C ILE A 596 -40.16 20.07 5.28
N LEU A 597 -40.69 19.25 6.20
CA LEU A 597 -40.40 17.81 6.38
C LEU A 597 -41.22 17.33 7.61
N PRO A 598 -42.06 16.30 7.49
CA PRO A 598 -43.02 15.88 8.52
C PRO A 598 -42.39 14.97 9.59
N PHE A 599 -41.28 15.39 10.19
CA PHE A 599 -40.68 14.68 11.34
C PHE A 599 -40.88 15.54 12.60
N GLU A 600 -41.85 15.16 13.44
CA GLU A 600 -42.22 15.87 14.69
C GLU A 600 -41.20 15.68 15.83
N GLY A 601 -39.92 15.91 15.56
CA GLY A 601 -38.88 15.91 16.60
C GLY A 601 -37.62 16.65 16.16
N PRO A 602 -36.91 17.33 17.09
CA PRO A 602 -35.60 17.90 16.79
C PRO A 602 -34.66 16.77 16.37
N TRP A 603 -34.10 16.85 15.16
CA TRP A 603 -33.12 15.87 14.69
C TRP A 603 -31.99 15.79 15.71
N PRO A 604 -31.63 14.58 16.21
CA PRO A 604 -30.50 14.45 17.10
C PRO A 604 -29.25 14.85 16.30
N ILE A 605 -28.61 15.95 16.71
CA ILE A 605 -27.33 16.38 16.16
C ILE A 605 -26.33 15.30 16.52
N ARG A 606 -25.76 14.64 15.51
CA ARG A 606 -24.71 13.64 15.70
C ARG A 606 -23.38 14.35 15.91
N HIS A 607 -22.60 13.82 16.86
CA HIS A 607 -21.21 14.22 17.03
C HIS A 607 -20.38 13.76 15.82
N LEU A 608 -19.46 14.63 15.42
CA LEU A 608 -18.50 14.32 14.40
C LEU A 608 -17.43 13.40 15.01
N LYS A 609 -17.37 12.16 14.52
CA LYS A 609 -16.42 11.13 14.95
C LYS A 609 -15.02 11.38 14.39
N SER A 610 -14.92 12.06 13.26
CA SER A 610 -13.66 12.35 12.58
C SER A 610 -13.74 13.69 11.87
N LEU A 611 -12.85 14.62 12.25
CA LEU A 611 -12.54 15.83 11.49
C LEU A 611 -11.10 15.73 11.01
N SER A 612 -10.86 15.83 9.71
CA SER A 612 -9.50 15.87 9.17
C SER A 612 -9.35 16.97 8.12
N ILE A 613 -8.11 17.44 7.97
CA ILE A 613 -7.67 18.31 6.90
C ILE A 613 -6.44 17.70 6.22
N SER A 614 -6.56 17.45 4.93
CA SER A 614 -5.57 16.88 4.04
C SER A 614 -5.00 17.98 3.15
N PHE A 615 -3.70 17.94 2.89
CA PHE A 615 -2.99 18.96 2.11
C PHE A 615 -2.48 18.35 0.81
N SER A 616 -2.64 19.08 -0.30
CA SER A 616 -2.05 18.66 -1.56
C SER A 616 -0.57 19.06 -1.64
N GLY A 617 0.22 18.22 -2.28
CA GLY A 617 1.64 18.46 -2.52
C GLY A 617 2.60 17.72 -1.56
N PRO A 618 3.85 17.51 -1.98
CA PRO A 618 4.84 16.73 -1.24
C PRO A 618 5.58 17.51 -0.13
N GLU A 619 4.98 18.51 0.50
CA GLU A 619 5.70 19.50 1.33
C GLU A 619 5.29 19.53 2.82
N SER A 620 6.23 19.11 3.69
CA SER A 620 6.19 19.21 5.17
C SER A 620 6.02 20.65 5.74
N PRO A 621 6.55 21.73 5.14
CA PRO A 621 6.49 23.06 5.75
C PRO A 621 5.08 23.64 5.92
N ARG A 622 4.17 23.38 4.96
CA ARG A 622 2.78 23.88 4.99
C ARG A 622 2.01 23.20 6.11
N LEU A 623 2.06 21.86 6.14
CA LEU A 623 1.43 21.05 7.19
C LEU A 623 1.85 21.52 8.59
N GLN A 624 3.15 21.78 8.81
CA GLN A 624 3.65 22.28 10.08
C GLN A 624 3.08 23.67 10.41
N THR A 625 3.10 24.60 9.45
CA THR A 625 2.58 25.96 9.67
C THR A 625 1.10 25.94 10.01
N GLN A 626 0.34 25.07 9.35
CA GLN A 626 -1.08 24.87 9.59
C GLN A 626 -1.35 24.19 10.93
N HIS A 627 -0.59 23.15 11.28
CA HIS A 627 -0.72 22.49 12.58
C HIS A 627 -0.51 23.48 13.72
N ARG A 628 0.53 24.31 13.65
CA ARG A 628 0.76 25.37 14.66
C ARG A 628 -0.39 26.36 14.75
N ARG A 629 -0.95 26.80 13.61
CA ARG A 629 -2.07 27.74 13.59
C ARG A 629 -3.32 27.14 14.21
N LEU A 630 -3.63 25.89 13.89
CA LEU A 630 -4.76 25.17 14.44
C LEU A 630 -4.64 24.95 15.95
N GLU A 631 -3.42 24.80 16.46
CA GLU A 631 -3.15 24.62 17.90
C GLU A 631 -2.84 25.93 18.65
N ASP A 632 -2.90 27.07 17.96
CA ASP A 632 -2.47 28.39 18.49
C ASP A 632 -1.06 28.38 19.12
N TRP A 633 -0.14 27.61 18.52
CA TRP A 633 1.24 27.51 18.99
C TRP A 633 2.09 28.66 18.46
N SER A 634 2.59 29.49 19.38
CA SER A 634 3.61 30.49 19.10
C SER A 634 5.02 29.88 19.04
N PHE A 635 5.91 30.49 18.24
CA PHE A 635 7.31 30.10 18.23
C PHE A 635 7.98 30.49 19.54
N THR A 636 8.67 29.52 20.13
CA THR A 636 9.63 29.75 21.20
C THR A 636 11.03 29.71 20.60
N VAL A 637 12.03 30.18 21.34
CA VAL A 637 13.45 30.04 20.92
C VAL A 637 13.79 28.56 20.72
N THR A 638 13.35 27.70 21.64
CA THR A 638 13.56 26.25 21.58
C THR A 638 12.94 25.61 20.33
N SER A 639 11.68 25.93 20.02
CA SER A 639 11.01 25.34 18.85
C SER A 639 11.58 25.85 17.53
N PHE A 640 12.06 27.09 17.52
CA PHE A 640 12.79 27.66 16.39
C PHE A 640 14.15 26.97 16.16
N ASP A 641 14.95 26.79 17.21
CA ASP A 641 16.25 26.11 17.12
C ASP A 641 16.11 24.65 16.69
N LEU A 642 15.12 23.94 17.23
CA LEU A 642 14.77 22.58 16.77
C LEU A 642 14.35 22.56 15.30
N GLY A 643 13.59 23.56 14.86
CA GLY A 643 13.18 23.72 13.46
C GLY A 643 14.38 23.86 12.53
N ILE A 644 15.35 24.70 12.88
CA ILE A 644 16.61 24.87 12.10
C ILE A 644 17.35 23.54 11.95
N LEU A 645 17.51 22.80 13.05
CA LEU A 645 18.21 21.52 13.01
C LEU A 645 17.43 20.46 12.22
N ARG A 646 16.10 20.46 12.31
CA ARG A 646 15.25 19.60 11.49
C ARG A 646 15.37 19.93 10.00
N ASP A 647 15.37 21.20 9.63
CA ASP A 647 15.54 21.59 8.22
C ASP A 647 16.92 21.22 7.70
N ALA A 648 17.97 21.37 8.53
CA ALA A 648 19.30 20.88 8.21
C ALA A 648 19.31 19.35 8.00
N LEU A 649 18.52 18.60 8.79
CA LEU A 649 18.39 17.15 8.70
C LEU A 649 17.68 16.74 7.38
N VAL A 650 16.56 17.38 7.06
CA VAL A 650 15.82 17.18 5.80
C VAL A 650 16.68 17.55 4.59
N ALA A 651 17.47 18.62 4.66
CA ALA A 651 18.40 18.99 3.59
C ALA A 651 19.50 17.93 3.34
N LYS A 652 19.86 17.12 4.35
CA LYS A 652 20.77 15.97 4.18
C LYS A 652 20.04 14.69 3.81
N LEU A 653 18.76 14.60 4.12
CA LEU A 653 17.93 13.42 3.99
C LEU A 653 16.59 13.82 3.34
N PRO A 654 16.59 14.26 2.06
CA PRO A 654 15.38 14.78 1.42
C PRO A 654 14.27 13.73 1.37
N ASP A 655 14.66 12.45 1.34
CA ASP A 655 13.78 11.31 1.35
C ASP A 655 12.98 11.15 2.68
N LEU A 656 13.35 11.84 3.77
CA LEU A 656 12.56 11.83 5.03
C LEU A 656 11.17 12.43 4.86
N LEU A 657 10.98 13.26 3.84
CA LEU A 657 9.69 13.86 3.52
C LEU A 657 8.73 12.88 2.86
N TYR A 658 9.24 11.76 2.32
CA TYR A 658 8.43 10.77 1.63
C TYR A 658 8.30 9.53 2.51
N HIS A 659 7.06 9.18 2.89
CA HIS A 659 6.79 7.89 3.49
C HIS A 659 7.27 6.78 2.53
N GLY A 660 8.15 5.91 3.03
CA GLY A 660 8.81 4.89 2.23
C GLY A 660 10.26 5.23 1.88
N TYR A 661 11.05 5.72 2.85
CA TYR A 661 12.51 5.62 2.77
C TYR A 661 12.89 4.14 2.71
N HIS A 662 12.80 3.56 1.52
CA HIS A 662 13.58 2.40 1.18
C HIS A 662 14.97 2.95 0.93
N GLU A 663 15.97 2.48 1.69
CA GLU A 663 17.36 2.62 1.30
C GLU A 663 17.47 2.06 -0.13
N GLN A 664 17.31 2.92 -1.14
CA GLN A 664 17.82 2.64 -2.47
C GLN A 664 19.30 2.40 -2.20
N GLY A 665 19.74 1.14 -2.29
CA GLY A 665 20.99 0.61 -1.72
C GLY A 665 22.30 1.19 -2.26
N GLY A 666 22.33 2.48 -2.59
CA GLY A 666 23.53 3.28 -2.62
C GLY A 666 24.05 3.45 -1.20
N ILE A 667 25.23 2.88 -0.96
CA ILE A 667 26.04 3.12 0.22
C ILE A 667 26.22 4.64 0.35
N ARG A 668 25.48 5.28 1.27
CA ARG A 668 25.75 6.69 1.61
C ARG A 668 27.15 6.80 2.15
N SER A 669 27.81 7.89 1.81
CA SER A 669 29.20 8.08 2.23
C SER A 669 29.28 8.17 3.75
N ARG A 670 30.36 7.65 4.35
CA ARG A 670 30.61 7.75 5.80
C ARG A 670 30.52 9.20 6.29
N SER A 671 30.96 10.16 5.46
CA SER A 671 30.93 11.59 5.79
C SER A 671 29.52 12.18 5.82
N GLU A 672 28.56 11.67 5.04
CA GLU A 672 27.14 12.06 5.13
C GLU A 672 26.52 11.52 6.42
N ASN A 673 26.83 10.28 6.79
CA ASN A 673 26.39 9.70 8.05
C ASN A 673 26.94 10.48 9.26
N ASP A 674 28.20 10.90 9.22
CA ASP A 674 28.79 11.72 10.29
C ASP A 674 28.14 13.11 10.37
N LYS A 675 27.77 13.72 9.25
CA LYS A 675 27.03 15.00 9.23
C LYS A 675 25.64 14.86 9.84
N VAL A 676 24.90 13.81 9.50
CA VAL A 676 23.59 13.50 10.09
C VAL A 676 23.73 13.28 11.60
N GLY A 677 24.75 12.52 12.03
CA GLY A 677 25.03 12.30 13.45
C GLY A 677 25.32 13.60 14.22
N LYS A 678 26.03 14.55 13.62
CA LYS A 678 26.26 15.88 14.21
C LYS A 678 24.97 16.68 14.37
N ILE A 679 24.07 16.64 13.38
CA ILE A 679 22.77 17.32 13.46
C ILE A 679 21.91 16.69 14.57
N LEU A 680 21.84 15.36 14.62
CA LEU A 680 21.13 14.64 15.68
C LEU A 680 21.70 14.92 17.07
N ALA A 681 23.02 15.01 17.21
CA ALA A 681 23.65 15.41 18.47
C ALA A 681 23.29 16.85 18.88
N GLY A 682 23.13 17.75 17.90
CA GLY A 682 22.59 19.09 18.13
C GLY A 682 21.16 19.05 18.66
N ILE A 683 20.30 18.20 18.09
CA ILE A 683 18.92 18.04 18.55
C ILE A 683 18.89 17.47 19.98
N ASP A 684 19.74 16.48 20.30
CA ASP A 684 19.86 15.93 21.66
C ASP A 684 20.36 16.99 22.67
N ALA A 685 21.24 17.90 22.25
CA ALA A 685 21.80 18.94 23.13
C ALA A 685 20.79 20.03 23.50
N ILE A 686 19.74 20.26 22.70
CA ILE A 686 18.70 21.23 23.01
C ILE A 686 17.88 20.74 24.21
N ARG A 687 17.80 21.56 25.26
CA ARG A 687 16.91 21.35 26.38
C ARG A 687 15.49 21.70 25.95
N VAL A 688 14.59 20.73 26.02
CA VAL A 688 13.18 20.91 25.68
C VAL A 688 12.36 20.71 26.95
N ASP A 689 11.66 21.77 27.37
CA ASP A 689 10.87 21.74 28.61
C ASP A 689 9.36 21.54 28.34
N HIS A 690 8.88 21.74 27.10
CA HIS A 690 7.46 21.64 26.76
C HIS A 690 7.24 20.85 25.47
N ALA A 691 6.20 19.99 25.45
CA ALA A 691 5.85 19.18 24.29
C ALA A 691 5.52 20.03 23.05
N ARG A 692 4.91 21.20 23.24
CA ARG A 692 4.61 22.16 22.16
C ARG A 692 5.84 22.51 21.34
N ASP A 693 7.03 22.60 21.95
CA ASP A 693 8.25 22.98 21.23
C ASP A 693 8.72 21.86 20.30
N ILE A 694 8.47 20.61 20.70
CA ILE A 694 8.76 19.40 19.93
C ILE A 694 7.82 19.32 18.72
N TYR A 695 6.52 19.52 18.91
CA TYR A 695 5.55 19.43 17.83
C TYR A 695 5.62 20.64 16.89
N ALA A 696 5.73 21.86 17.42
CA ALA A 696 5.82 23.09 16.63
C ALA A 696 7.06 23.14 15.72
N SER A 697 8.11 22.36 16.01
CA SER A 697 9.32 22.24 15.18
C SER A 697 9.25 21.13 14.11
N ASP A 698 8.28 20.21 14.19
CA ASP A 698 8.19 18.95 13.39
C ASP A 698 9.42 18.03 13.56
N ALA A 699 10.28 18.28 14.55
CA ALA A 699 11.50 17.48 14.76
C ALA A 699 11.18 16.03 15.13
N LEU A 700 10.08 15.80 15.87
CA LEU A 700 9.62 14.48 16.28
C LEU A 700 9.38 13.54 15.09
N TYR A 701 8.74 14.04 14.03
CA TYR A 701 8.40 13.23 12.87
C TYR A 701 9.65 12.82 12.09
N ALA A 702 10.58 13.76 11.86
CA ALA A 702 11.86 13.48 11.23
C ALA A 702 12.67 12.42 12.00
N LEU A 703 12.67 12.50 13.34
CA LEU A 703 13.32 11.51 14.20
C LEU A 703 12.64 10.14 14.12
N LYS A 704 11.30 10.08 14.15
CA LYS A 704 10.54 8.82 13.99
C LYS A 704 10.88 8.16 12.65
N SER A 705 10.88 8.92 11.56
CA SER A 705 11.26 8.42 10.24
C SER A 705 12.70 7.88 10.20
N ILE A 706 13.66 8.55 10.82
CA ILE A 706 15.04 8.03 10.91
C ILE A 706 15.11 6.74 11.74
N ALA A 707 14.41 6.70 12.87
CA ALA A 707 14.43 5.58 13.81
C ALA A 707 13.76 4.31 13.24
N THR A 708 12.81 4.45 12.32
CA THR A 708 12.12 3.33 11.64
C THR A 708 12.81 2.92 10.34
N CYS A 709 13.34 3.87 9.57
CA CYS A 709 13.84 3.60 8.22
C CYS A 709 15.29 3.11 8.17
N GLN A 710 16.11 3.41 9.19
CA GLN A 710 17.45 2.84 9.26
C GLN A 710 17.39 1.48 9.94
N CYS A 711 17.99 0.46 9.31
CA CYS A 711 18.10 -0.89 9.86
C CYS A 711 18.42 -0.81 11.36
N PRO A 712 17.67 -1.52 12.24
CA PRO A 712 17.98 -1.57 13.66
C PRO A 712 19.47 -1.89 13.86
N GLY A 713 20.27 -0.91 14.29
CA GLY A 713 21.72 -1.05 14.44
C GLY A 713 22.60 0.02 13.79
N THR A 714 22.06 0.94 12.97
CA THR A 714 22.86 2.11 12.55
C THR A 714 23.07 3.08 13.72
N LYS A 715 24.23 3.76 13.76
CA LYS A 715 24.54 4.75 14.80
C LYS A 715 23.52 5.90 14.84
N ASN A 716 23.06 6.36 13.67
CA ASN A 716 22.11 7.46 13.56
C ASN A 716 20.68 7.04 13.95
N GLY A 717 20.24 5.84 13.58
CA GLY A 717 18.94 5.29 14.01
C GLY A 717 18.87 5.07 15.52
N ALA A 718 19.96 4.56 16.12
CA ALA A 718 20.07 4.41 17.57
C ALA A 718 20.06 5.77 18.29
N LEU A 719 20.77 6.77 17.77
CA LEU A 719 20.75 8.12 18.33
C LEU A 719 19.39 8.79 18.21
N ALA A 720 18.71 8.67 17.06
CA ALA A 720 17.36 9.18 16.89
C ALA A 720 16.37 8.53 17.89
N ARG A 721 16.47 7.21 18.09
CA ARG A 721 15.66 6.49 19.08
C ARG A 721 15.95 6.96 20.50
N LYS A 722 17.22 7.15 20.87
CA LYS A 722 17.60 7.73 22.17
C LYS A 722 16.96 9.11 22.40
N ILE A 723 16.91 9.96 21.37
CA ILE A 723 16.25 11.28 21.47
C ILE A 723 14.74 11.12 21.64
N LEU A 724 14.10 10.20 20.90
CA LEU A 724 12.68 9.89 21.05
C LEU A 724 12.36 9.36 22.46
N ASP A 725 13.19 8.47 23.00
CA ASP A 725 13.04 7.92 24.35
C ASP A 725 13.18 9.02 25.40
N LYS A 726 14.14 9.95 25.22
CA LYS A 726 14.32 11.13 26.08
C LYS A 726 13.10 12.05 26.05
N TRP A 727 12.46 12.21 24.90
CA TRP A 727 11.29 13.06 24.73
C TRP A 727 9.97 12.38 25.10
N SER A 728 9.95 11.05 25.23
CA SER A 728 8.73 10.27 25.53
C SER A 728 8.00 10.79 26.76
N SER A 729 8.70 11.04 27.87
CA SER A 729 8.10 11.57 29.11
C SER A 729 7.49 12.97 28.96
N ILE A 730 7.97 13.76 27.99
CA ILE A 730 7.44 15.10 27.69
C ILE A 730 6.22 14.98 26.77
N THR A 731 6.29 14.12 25.75
CA THR A 731 5.22 13.94 24.77
C THR A 731 4.06 13.09 25.25
N GLU A 732 4.29 12.22 26.24
CA GLU A 732 3.27 11.36 26.85
C GLU A 732 2.69 11.95 28.14
N ASP A 733 3.15 13.14 28.56
CA ASP A 733 2.56 13.86 29.68
C ASP A 733 1.08 14.18 29.38
N PRO A 734 0.13 13.60 30.14
CA PRO A 734 -1.30 13.83 29.91
C PRO A 734 -1.66 15.31 29.98
N ASP A 735 -1.00 16.10 30.83
CA ASP A 735 -1.28 17.52 30.95
C ASP A 735 -0.78 18.32 29.73
N ALA A 736 0.31 17.87 29.10
CA ALA A 736 0.80 18.45 27.86
C ALA A 736 -0.10 18.11 26.66
N LEU A 737 -0.77 16.96 26.68
CA LEU A 737 -1.68 16.50 25.63
C LEU A 737 -3.12 17.04 25.77
N LYS A 738 -3.56 17.44 26.98
CA LYS A 738 -4.91 18.00 27.23
C LYS A 738 -5.28 19.21 26.38
N HIS A 739 -4.28 19.93 25.86
CA HIS A 739 -4.48 21.11 25.04
C HIS A 739 -4.13 20.90 23.56
N ARG A 740 -3.81 19.66 23.17
CA ARG A 740 -3.48 19.29 21.79
C ARG A 740 -4.70 18.68 21.14
N HIS A 741 -5.31 19.42 20.23
CA HIS A 741 -6.52 18.99 19.56
C HIS A 741 -6.29 18.49 18.14
N TRP A 742 -5.14 18.77 17.54
CA TRP A 742 -4.81 18.34 16.19
C TRP A 742 -3.58 17.44 16.21
N ALA A 743 -3.67 16.35 15.47
CA ALA A 743 -2.60 15.39 15.33
C ALA A 743 -2.32 15.09 13.88
N ARG A 744 -1.06 14.85 13.57
CA ARG A 744 -0.65 14.45 12.24
C ARG A 744 -1.09 13.02 11.96
N GLN A 745 -1.83 12.84 10.87
CA GLN A 745 -2.21 11.54 10.30
C GLN A 745 -1.45 11.37 8.97
N GLY A 746 -0.40 10.55 8.98
CA GLY A 746 0.49 10.40 7.82
C GLY A 746 1.31 11.66 7.49
N ASP A 747 1.74 11.79 6.25
CA ASP A 747 2.61 12.89 5.80
C ASP A 747 1.85 14.15 5.38
N ARG A 748 0.54 14.03 5.12
CA ARG A 748 -0.27 15.05 4.42
C ARG A 748 -1.58 15.41 5.10
N SER A 749 -1.88 14.90 6.29
CA SER A 749 -3.14 15.26 6.94
C SER A 749 -3.00 15.52 8.43
N LEU A 750 -3.91 16.35 8.94
CA LEU A 750 -4.14 16.56 10.36
C LEU A 750 -5.53 16.04 10.70
N VAL A 751 -5.67 15.38 11.83
CA VAL A 751 -6.93 14.87 12.37
C VAL A 751 -7.18 15.52 13.73
N TYR A 752 -8.42 15.91 13.99
CA TYR A 752 -8.84 16.41 15.28
C TYR A 752 -8.98 15.27 16.29
N ILE A 753 -8.51 15.50 17.52
CA ILE A 753 -8.56 14.60 18.66
C ILE A 753 -9.47 15.26 19.72
N PRO A 754 -10.68 14.71 19.95
CA PRO A 754 -11.57 15.20 21.01
C PRO A 754 -10.99 14.99 22.41
N ASN A 755 -11.35 15.85 23.37
CA ASN A 755 -10.85 15.76 24.75
C ASN A 755 -11.11 14.42 25.45
N ASP A 756 -12.24 13.79 25.13
CA ASP A 756 -12.68 12.53 25.75
C ASP A 756 -12.05 11.28 25.10
N SER A 757 -11.27 11.45 24.05
CA SER A 757 -10.56 10.32 23.47
C SER A 757 -9.40 9.92 24.39
N ASP A 758 -9.25 8.62 24.69
CA ASP A 758 -8.09 8.10 25.41
C ASP A 758 -6.80 8.50 24.66
N GLY A 759 -6.21 9.65 25.02
CA GLY A 759 -5.20 10.36 24.23
C GLY A 759 -3.94 9.53 23.95
N VAL A 760 -3.70 8.48 24.73
CA VAL A 760 -2.58 7.54 24.56
C VAL A 760 -2.81 6.57 23.39
N ASN A 761 -4.07 6.21 23.09
CA ASN A 761 -4.40 5.27 22.01
C ASN A 761 -4.61 5.95 20.66
N SER A 762 -4.95 7.23 20.62
CA SER A 762 -5.21 7.97 19.38
C SER A 762 -3.95 8.18 18.54
N ASP A 763 -2.83 8.61 19.13
CA ASP A 763 -1.54 8.74 18.42
C ASP A 763 -1.02 7.37 17.90
N ARG A 764 -1.33 6.27 18.60
CA ARG A 764 -1.05 4.91 18.12
C ARG A 764 -1.96 4.51 16.96
N ARG A 765 -3.27 4.80 17.03
CA ARG A 765 -4.22 4.52 15.94
C ARG A 765 -3.94 5.36 14.69
N ALA A 766 -3.58 6.64 14.85
CA ALA A 766 -3.17 7.51 13.75
C ALA A 766 -1.93 6.96 13.02
N GLY A 767 -1.02 6.29 13.74
CA GLY A 767 0.13 5.59 13.15
C GLY A 767 -0.21 4.24 12.50
N VAL A 768 -1.24 3.53 12.96
CA VAL A 768 -1.61 2.17 12.46
C VAL A 768 -2.62 2.21 11.30
N SER A 769 -3.44 3.25 11.19
CA SER A 769 -4.45 3.43 10.12
C SER A 769 -3.86 3.80 8.74
N VAL A 770 -2.53 3.84 8.61
CA VAL A 770 -1.79 4.22 7.39
C VAL A 770 -1.78 3.11 6.31
N LEU A 771 -2.49 2.00 6.54
CA LEU A 771 -2.55 0.84 5.61
C LEU A 771 -3.83 0.74 4.75
N ALA A 772 -4.71 1.75 4.75
CA ALA A 772 -5.85 1.81 3.82
C ALA A 772 -5.59 2.87 2.71
N PRO A 773 -5.28 2.47 1.46
CA PRO A 773 -4.85 3.39 0.41
C PRO A 773 -5.99 3.69 -0.59
N ASP A 774 -7.13 4.26 -0.18
CA ASP A 774 -8.27 4.40 -1.11
C ASP A 774 -8.50 5.79 -1.71
N LEU A 775 -7.71 6.83 -1.38
CA LEU A 775 -7.84 8.15 -2.04
C LEU A 775 -6.51 8.82 -2.43
N ALA A 776 -5.37 8.49 -1.80
CA ALA A 776 -4.10 9.16 -2.08
C ALA A 776 -3.28 8.56 -3.23
N ALA A 777 -3.61 7.34 -3.70
CA ALA A 777 -2.79 6.60 -4.66
C ALA A 777 -3.10 6.89 -6.15
N SER A 778 -4.15 7.65 -6.50
CA SER A 778 -4.44 8.05 -7.88
C SER A 778 -3.63 9.26 -8.35
N SER A 779 -2.38 9.40 -7.89
CA SER A 779 -1.43 10.33 -8.51
C SER A 779 -0.90 9.70 -9.81
N PRO A 780 -1.16 10.27 -11.01
CA PRO A 780 -0.54 9.79 -12.23
C PRO A 780 0.95 10.16 -12.16
N SER A 781 1.78 9.21 -11.72
CA SER A 781 3.22 9.28 -11.95
C SER A 781 3.48 9.22 -13.46
N ALA A 782 4.40 10.09 -13.90
CA ALA A 782 4.59 10.52 -15.27
C ALA A 782 4.66 9.40 -16.34
N VAL A 783 3.98 9.65 -17.48
CA VAL A 783 4.32 9.09 -18.80
C VAL A 783 5.29 10.03 -19.51
#